data_AF-A0A0G1VK89-F1
#
_entry.id   AF-A0A0G1VK89-F1
#
_cell.length_a   1.000
_cell.length_b   1.000
_cell.length_c   1.000
_cell.angle_alpha   90.00
_cell.angle_beta   90.00
_cell.angle_gamma   90.00
#
_symmetry.space_group_name_H-M   'P 1'
#
loop_
_entity.id
_entity.type
_entity.pdbx_description
1 polymer ?
#
loop_
_entity_poly.entity_id
_entity_poly.type
_entity_poly.pdbx_seq_one_letter_code
_entity_poly.pdbx_strand_id
1 'polypeptide(L)'
;MKVTAVKDKLLANNKKIHWVPEHIQEGRFGKWLEGARDWNISRNRFWGCPIPVWQCSCGEQKCIGSLKELREASVGGNNFFVVRHGEAGQNKARTLNSNPKTVFHLTEEGKKQVQEAAKKLKGKKIDMIFCSHFPRAQETAQIISDAIGVKVTVDDRLREHDLGKFDGKELDSYLRSFADVEDRYYSKAHGGESFEELEKRVIEYINYLNRKYAGKNIVVVTHGDVVRAIARYFDRLSIEDTFKFKPGLAGVYEYKAGTLPIRDGQLDLHKPYIDEIELTCKKCGKAMKRITEVLDCWFESGSMPYAQLHYPFENKKEFEDNFPANFIAEGLDQTRGWFYTLHVLSTILFNKPAFKNVIVNGILLAANGEKLSKRKKNYPDPNELFEKFGVDSTRFFLYTSTAPMAEDVRFSEKHVEEIVKKFTLTLWNTYSFFVTYANIDGWKPQNDVSIDKRQAWTPANKLDKWILSELHVLVKEVTDSMDEYQLTKATRPLINFVDILSNWYVRRSRRRFWKSENDGDKNEAYRTLHTVLVTLSKLLAPFMPSVTETIFKNLTRQESVHMQEWPAADLSFIEKNLNKEIRTVRTIVSLALRIRGKKNIKVRQPLSKLILVLPAGIKKTMIESYRDVILEEINAKELAFEKDGRLATPVLTVDARKIGPRFGADTQTIIVASKQGDYAIQHDGTVKIPAKGTPAYTLQIDEVSIGYKGKEGFDVESELGMIVALDTVVTPELQDEGNVRDIVRSLQELRKKAGYDISDRIYVYVKASPELQRAVTKFAEFIAKETLAIEIQEGGNFEWDQEETIEVEGKQVEVGVRK
;
A
#
# COMPACT_ATOMS: atom_id res chain seq x y z
N MET A 1 28.89 8.47 -18.93
CA MET A 1 28.93 7.11 -18.36
C MET A 1 28.69 6.10 -19.46
N LYS A 2 29.59 5.11 -19.61
CA LYS A 2 29.51 4.09 -20.68
C LYS A 2 28.50 2.98 -20.34
N VAL A 3 27.21 3.28 -20.45
CA VAL A 3 26.13 2.32 -20.12
C VAL A 3 26.11 1.16 -21.12
N THR A 4 26.47 1.43 -22.38
CA THR A 4 26.57 0.41 -23.43
C THR A 4 27.50 -0.74 -23.05
N ALA A 5 28.56 -0.45 -22.28
CA ALA A 5 29.54 -1.44 -21.83
C ALA A 5 29.00 -2.43 -20.77
N VAL A 6 27.88 -2.11 -20.11
CA VAL A 6 27.25 -2.98 -19.10
C VAL A 6 25.87 -3.49 -19.52
N LYS A 7 25.49 -3.31 -20.79
CA LYS A 7 24.17 -3.65 -21.32
C LYS A 7 23.75 -5.10 -21.02
N ASP A 8 24.64 -6.06 -21.23
CA ASP A 8 24.32 -7.47 -21.02
C ASP A 8 24.05 -7.77 -19.53
N LYS A 9 24.76 -7.08 -18.63
CA LYS A 9 24.50 -7.15 -17.18
C LYS A 9 23.16 -6.52 -16.81
N LEU A 10 22.77 -5.42 -17.47
CA LEU A 10 21.45 -4.81 -17.26
C LEU A 10 20.33 -5.79 -17.66
N LEU A 11 20.44 -6.42 -18.83
CA LEU A 11 19.47 -7.41 -19.28
C LEU A 11 19.43 -8.63 -18.34
N ALA A 12 20.59 -9.15 -17.93
CA ALA A 12 20.66 -10.28 -17.00
C ALA A 12 20.09 -9.95 -15.61
N ASN A 13 20.32 -8.75 -15.09
CA ASN A 13 19.73 -8.33 -13.81
C ASN A 13 18.23 -8.06 -13.94
N ASN A 14 17.74 -7.55 -15.07
CA ASN A 14 16.31 -7.31 -15.29
C ASN A 14 15.49 -8.61 -15.22
N LYS A 15 16.03 -9.72 -15.73
CA LYS A 15 15.40 -11.05 -15.66
C LYS A 15 15.20 -11.58 -14.23
N LYS A 16 15.92 -11.03 -13.25
CA LYS A 16 15.80 -11.39 -11.83
C LYS A 16 14.73 -10.58 -11.09
N ILE A 17 14.15 -9.57 -11.75
CA ILE A 17 13.14 -8.68 -11.18
C ILE A 17 11.76 -9.22 -11.55
N HIS A 18 10.87 -9.36 -10.59
CA HIS A 18 9.46 -9.64 -10.85
C HIS A 18 8.73 -8.33 -11.21
N TRP A 19 8.25 -8.24 -12.46
CA TRP A 19 7.51 -7.09 -12.95
C TRP A 19 6.02 -7.35 -12.91
N VAL A 20 5.24 -6.39 -12.43
CA VAL A 20 3.79 -6.42 -12.45
C VAL A 20 3.28 -5.18 -13.21
N PRO A 21 2.69 -5.34 -14.41
CA PRO A 21 2.47 -6.59 -15.12
C PRO A 21 3.73 -7.17 -15.78
N GLU A 22 3.77 -8.49 -15.94
CA GLU A 22 4.93 -9.28 -16.42
C GLU A 22 5.46 -8.80 -17.77
N HIS A 23 4.55 -8.46 -18.69
CA HIS A 23 4.89 -8.05 -20.06
C HIS A 23 5.78 -6.79 -20.14
N ILE A 24 5.92 -6.00 -19.06
CA ILE A 24 6.82 -4.84 -19.04
C ILE A 24 8.29 -5.26 -19.02
N GLN A 25 8.61 -6.39 -18.39
CA GLN A 25 9.99 -6.87 -18.21
C GLN A 25 10.69 -7.05 -19.55
N GLU A 26 10.07 -7.79 -20.47
CA GLU A 26 10.59 -8.05 -21.82
C GLU A 26 10.10 -7.01 -22.84
N GLY A 27 8.96 -6.38 -22.56
CA GLY A 27 8.37 -5.35 -23.41
C GLY A 27 9.03 -3.99 -23.24
N ARG A 28 8.31 -3.04 -22.63
CA ARG A 28 8.71 -1.63 -22.62
C ARG A 28 10.07 -1.38 -21.95
N PHE A 29 10.35 -2.06 -20.83
CA PHE A 29 11.63 -1.90 -20.13
C PHE A 29 12.74 -2.72 -20.78
N GLY A 30 12.49 -3.99 -21.09
CA GLY A 30 13.45 -4.88 -21.77
C GLY A 30 13.97 -4.29 -23.08
N LYS A 31 13.08 -3.88 -23.99
CA LYS A 31 13.44 -3.24 -25.26
C LYS A 31 14.18 -1.91 -25.06
N TRP A 32 13.89 -1.18 -23.98
CA TRP A 32 14.64 0.03 -23.63
C TRP A 32 16.08 -0.30 -23.22
N LEU A 33 16.29 -1.37 -22.46
CA LEU A 33 17.62 -1.84 -22.08
C LEU A 33 18.43 -2.38 -23.28
N GLU A 34 17.78 -3.10 -24.21
CA GLU A 34 18.43 -3.58 -25.45
C GLU A 34 19.01 -2.43 -26.29
N GLY A 35 18.28 -1.30 -26.31
CA GLY A 35 18.67 -0.05 -26.94
C GLY A 35 19.40 0.94 -26.03
N ALA A 36 19.90 0.50 -24.86
CA ALA A 36 20.54 1.39 -23.89
C ALA A 36 21.71 2.16 -24.51
N ARG A 37 21.79 3.45 -24.18
CA ARG A 37 22.80 4.39 -24.69
C ARG A 37 23.65 4.92 -23.56
N ASP A 38 24.86 5.35 -23.90
CA ASP A 38 25.73 6.04 -22.96
C ASP A 38 25.03 7.28 -22.41
N TRP A 39 25.11 7.44 -21.09
CA TRP A 39 24.42 8.50 -20.38
C TRP A 39 25.40 9.63 -20.09
N ASN A 40 25.13 10.81 -20.66
CA ASN A 40 25.80 12.03 -20.24
C ASN A 40 25.22 12.47 -18.88
N ILE A 41 25.99 12.23 -17.81
CA ILE A 41 25.58 12.51 -16.43
C ILE A 41 25.87 13.95 -15.99
N SER A 42 26.55 14.76 -16.80
CA SER A 42 26.84 16.14 -16.46
C SER A 42 25.80 17.11 -17.02
N ARG A 43 25.52 18.18 -16.28
CA ARG A 43 24.62 19.27 -16.65
C ARG A 43 25.28 20.61 -16.35
N ASN A 44 25.05 21.59 -17.22
CA ASN A 44 25.47 22.97 -16.96
C ASN A 44 24.30 23.72 -16.28
N ARG A 45 24.28 23.71 -14.94
CA ARG A 45 23.27 24.37 -14.12
C ARG A 45 23.93 25.02 -12.90
N PHE A 46 23.27 26.02 -12.34
CA PHE A 46 23.67 26.60 -11.07
C PHE A 46 23.24 25.71 -9.89
N TRP A 47 22.00 25.23 -9.92
CA TRP A 47 21.43 24.33 -8.91
C TRP A 47 21.56 22.85 -9.33
N GLY A 48 22.08 22.01 -8.43
CA GLY A 48 22.27 20.56 -8.58
C GLY A 48 23.49 20.05 -7.79
N CYS A 49 23.65 18.74 -7.64
CA CYS A 49 24.79 18.14 -6.94
C CYS A 49 26.09 18.34 -7.73
N PRO A 50 27.09 19.09 -7.21
CA PRO A 50 28.33 19.36 -7.94
C PRO A 50 29.13 18.08 -8.19
N ILE A 51 29.64 17.91 -9.42
CA ILE A 51 30.52 16.77 -9.72
C ILE A 51 31.85 16.99 -8.99
N PRO A 52 32.32 16.05 -8.13
CA PRO A 52 33.50 16.26 -7.29
C PRO A 52 34.80 15.96 -8.06
N VAL A 53 34.94 16.53 -9.27
CA VAL A 53 36.11 16.36 -10.13
C VAL A 53 36.82 17.70 -10.29
N TRP A 54 38.10 17.72 -9.93
CA TRP A 54 39.01 18.84 -10.17
C TRP A 54 39.88 18.54 -11.38
N GLN A 55 40.16 19.57 -12.17
CA GLN A 55 40.96 19.50 -13.37
C GLN A 55 42.11 20.51 -13.31
N CYS A 56 43.30 20.05 -13.69
CA CYS A 56 44.48 20.89 -13.86
C CYS A 56 44.61 21.33 -15.32
N SER A 57 45.26 22.46 -15.55
CA SER A 57 45.64 22.93 -16.90
C SER A 57 46.58 21.98 -17.65
N CYS A 58 47.26 21.06 -16.95
CA CYS A 58 48.08 20.01 -17.58
C CYS A 58 47.28 18.78 -18.04
N GLY A 59 45.95 18.80 -17.89
CA GLY A 59 45.04 17.71 -18.26
C GLY A 59 44.76 16.68 -17.16
N GLU A 60 45.50 16.72 -16.04
CA GLU A 60 45.26 15.83 -14.91
C GLU A 60 43.88 16.08 -14.26
N GLN A 61 43.17 15.01 -13.91
CA GLN A 61 41.88 15.07 -13.22
C GLN A 61 41.92 14.30 -11.90
N LYS A 62 41.24 14.82 -10.87
CA LYS A 62 41.13 14.20 -9.56
C LYS A 62 39.68 14.18 -9.11
N CYS A 63 39.11 12.99 -8.95
CA CYS A 63 37.81 12.80 -8.30
C CYS A 63 38.02 12.69 -6.78
N ILE A 64 37.26 13.46 -6.01
CA ILE A 64 37.29 13.47 -4.54
C ILE A 64 36.11 12.65 -4.02
N GLY A 65 36.41 11.57 -3.30
CA GLY A 65 35.41 10.63 -2.80
C GLY A 65 34.94 10.91 -1.37
N SER A 66 35.63 11.77 -0.61
CA SER A 66 35.26 12.06 0.79
C SER A 66 35.71 13.45 1.25
N LEU A 67 35.14 13.92 2.36
CA LEU A 67 35.58 15.17 2.99
C LEU A 67 37.03 15.09 3.51
N LYS A 68 37.47 13.91 3.97
CA LYS A 68 38.87 13.69 4.36
C LYS A 68 39.80 13.92 3.18
N GLU A 69 39.50 13.27 2.05
CA GLU A 69 40.29 13.42 0.83
C GLU A 69 40.29 14.88 0.33
N LEU A 70 39.16 15.60 0.46
CA LEU A 70 39.07 17.02 0.12
C LEU A 70 40.03 17.86 0.95
N ARG A 71 40.09 17.66 2.28
CA ARG A 71 41.01 18.39 3.17
C ARG A 71 42.47 18.14 2.84
N GLU A 72 42.81 16.87 2.62
CA GLU A 72 44.19 16.46 2.35
C GLU A 72 44.68 17.04 1.01
N ALA A 73 43.81 17.08 0.00
CA ALA A 73 44.14 17.56 -1.32
C ALA A 73 44.05 19.09 -1.48
N SER A 74 43.25 19.78 -0.66
CA SER A 74 43.01 21.21 -0.83
C SER A 74 44.22 22.06 -0.45
N VAL A 75 44.32 23.23 -1.10
CA VAL A 75 45.33 24.25 -0.82
C VAL A 75 44.96 24.99 0.45
N GLY A 76 45.95 25.33 1.26
CA GLY A 76 45.77 26.08 2.50
C GLY A 76 45.41 25.23 3.71
N GLY A 77 44.92 25.89 4.76
CA GLY A 77 44.69 25.31 6.08
C GLY A 77 45.98 25.04 6.86
N ASN A 78 45.81 24.68 8.12
CA ASN A 78 46.90 24.31 9.02
C ASN A 78 47.20 22.82 8.99
N ASN A 79 48.40 22.47 9.41
CA ASN A 79 48.72 21.11 9.82
C ASN A 79 48.69 21.05 11.34
N PHE A 80 47.85 20.18 11.88
CA PHE A 80 47.73 19.93 13.30
C PHE A 80 48.51 18.67 13.68
N PHE A 81 49.34 18.79 14.70
CA PHE A 81 50.04 17.69 15.36
C PHE A 81 49.44 17.52 16.75
N VAL A 82 48.45 16.66 16.86
CA VAL A 82 47.72 16.44 18.10
C VAL A 82 48.49 15.42 18.93
N VAL A 83 48.84 15.81 20.15
CA VAL A 83 49.66 15.01 21.05
C VAL A 83 48.87 14.72 22.31
N ARG A 84 48.68 13.43 22.64
CA ARG A 84 48.20 13.06 23.97
C ARG A 84 49.32 13.28 24.98
N HIS A 85 49.04 13.78 26.18
CA HIS A 85 50.04 13.86 27.24
C HIS A 85 50.74 12.50 27.48
N GLY A 86 51.99 12.54 27.95
CA GLY A 86 52.73 11.34 28.36
C GLY A 86 52.10 10.65 29.58
N GLU A 87 52.57 9.46 29.95
CA GLU A 87 52.08 8.78 31.15
C GLU A 87 52.14 9.68 32.39
N ALA A 88 51.01 9.85 33.06
CA ALA A 88 50.90 10.57 34.33
C ALA A 88 50.46 9.63 35.45
N GLY A 89 50.58 10.08 36.70
CA GLY A 89 50.21 9.28 37.89
C GLY A 89 48.82 8.64 37.80
N GLN A 90 47.82 9.37 37.28
CA GLN A 90 46.46 8.85 37.09
C GLN A 90 46.41 7.66 36.11
N ASN A 91 47.22 7.66 35.05
CA ASN A 91 47.20 6.59 34.06
C ASN A 91 47.74 5.30 34.66
N LYS A 92 48.85 5.43 35.40
CA LYS A 92 49.48 4.31 36.11
C LYS A 92 48.56 3.75 37.20
N ALA A 93 47.81 4.62 37.88
CA ALA A 93 46.81 4.26 38.87
C ALA A 93 45.44 3.87 38.28
N ARG A 94 45.27 3.89 36.94
CA ARG A 94 43.98 3.65 36.24
C ARG A 94 42.80 4.46 36.79
N THR A 95 43.08 5.65 37.29
CA THR A 95 42.11 6.55 37.93
C THR A 95 41.69 7.64 36.95
N LEU A 96 40.40 7.90 36.82
CA LEU A 96 39.87 8.98 35.98
C LEU A 96 40.18 10.34 36.59
N ASN A 97 40.52 11.33 35.76
CA ASN A 97 40.76 12.69 36.22
C ASN A 97 40.31 13.74 35.20
N SER A 98 39.15 14.32 35.48
CA SER A 98 38.56 15.46 34.77
C SER A 98 38.61 16.77 35.58
N ASN A 99 39.03 16.74 36.84
CA ASN A 99 39.24 17.93 37.67
C ASN A 99 40.72 18.39 37.67
N PRO A 100 41.05 19.57 37.13
CA PRO A 100 42.42 20.07 37.08
C PRO A 100 43.01 20.42 38.46
N LYS A 101 42.17 20.59 39.49
CA LYS A 101 42.63 20.83 40.87
C LYS A 101 43.28 19.60 41.49
N THR A 102 42.91 18.40 41.03
CA THR A 102 43.56 17.15 41.44
C THR A 102 44.77 16.93 40.55
N VAL A 103 45.94 17.37 41.04
CA VAL A 103 47.15 17.46 40.24
C VAL A 103 47.81 16.09 40.07
N PHE A 104 47.94 15.67 38.81
CA PHE A 104 48.77 14.54 38.41
C PHE A 104 49.86 15.01 37.45
N HIS A 105 51.11 14.86 37.87
CA HIS A 105 52.30 15.12 37.06
C HIS A 105 52.68 13.90 36.20
N LEU A 106 53.52 14.12 35.19
CA LEU A 106 54.11 13.05 34.39
C LEU A 106 54.99 12.13 35.24
N THR A 107 54.95 10.84 34.94
CA THR A 107 55.91 9.87 35.48
C THR A 107 57.26 10.02 34.75
N GLU A 108 58.33 9.43 35.29
CA GLU A 108 59.62 9.38 34.58
C GLU A 108 59.51 8.66 33.23
N GLU A 109 58.67 7.65 33.13
CA GLU A 109 58.36 6.98 31.87
C GLU A 109 57.58 7.92 30.93
N GLY A 110 56.59 8.65 31.44
CA GLY A 110 55.88 9.67 30.68
C GLY A 110 56.81 10.74 30.10
N LYS A 111 57.79 11.21 30.87
CA LYS A 111 58.80 12.16 30.37
C LYS A 111 59.62 11.58 29.22
N LYS A 112 60.06 10.32 29.31
CA LYS A 112 60.76 9.62 28.20
C LYS A 112 59.89 9.48 26.96
N GLN A 113 58.62 9.09 27.13
CA GLN A 113 57.64 9.00 26.05
C GLN A 113 57.49 10.35 25.31
N VAL A 114 57.42 11.45 26.06
CA VAL A 114 57.32 12.80 25.48
C VAL A 114 58.59 13.22 24.77
N GLN A 115 59.78 12.85 25.26
CA GLN A 115 61.04 13.10 24.55
C GLN A 115 61.07 12.40 23.18
N GLU A 116 60.57 11.16 23.08
CA GLU A 116 60.41 10.47 21.80
C GLU A 116 59.37 11.15 20.90
N ALA A 117 58.26 11.63 21.44
CA ALA A 117 57.28 12.42 20.69
C ALA A 117 57.89 13.72 20.14
N ALA A 118 58.69 14.42 20.95
CA ALA A 118 59.40 15.63 20.54
C ALA A 118 60.38 15.37 19.40
N LYS A 119 61.08 14.21 19.40
CA LYS A 119 61.92 13.79 18.26
C LYS A 119 61.12 13.64 16.96
N LYS A 120 59.90 13.10 17.02
CA LYS A 120 59.01 12.96 15.84
C LYS A 120 58.54 14.31 15.29
N LEU A 121 58.38 15.30 16.17
CA LEU A 121 57.99 16.66 15.79
C LEU A 121 59.17 17.50 15.29
N LYS A 122 60.40 17.12 15.66
CA LYS A 122 61.62 17.76 15.18
C LYS A 122 61.72 17.64 13.66
N GLY A 123 61.88 18.78 12.98
CA GLY A 123 61.93 18.85 11.51
C GLY A 123 60.58 19.11 10.83
N LYS A 124 59.46 19.08 11.57
CA LYS A 124 58.12 19.44 11.04
C LYS A 124 57.86 20.94 10.98
N LYS A 125 58.85 21.79 11.30
CA LYS A 125 58.78 23.26 11.30
C LYS A 125 57.55 23.77 12.08
N ILE A 126 57.43 23.37 13.34
CA ILE A 126 56.33 23.78 14.21
C ILE A 126 56.38 25.29 14.45
N ASP A 127 55.26 25.97 14.26
CA ASP A 127 55.13 27.42 14.46
C ASP A 127 54.63 27.79 15.86
N MET A 128 53.79 26.93 16.46
CA MET A 128 53.13 27.21 17.74
C MET A 128 52.67 25.94 18.46
N ILE A 129 52.62 26.01 19.78
CA ILE A 129 52.14 24.92 20.65
C ILE A 129 50.97 25.45 21.48
N PHE A 130 49.83 24.78 21.42
CA PHE A 130 48.70 24.98 22.34
C PHE A 130 48.55 23.78 23.26
N CYS A 131 48.23 24.00 24.53
CA CYS A 131 48.03 22.90 25.46
C CYS A 131 46.87 23.13 26.43
N SER A 132 46.35 22.02 26.95
CA SER A 132 45.42 22.03 28.07
C SER A 132 46.05 22.60 29.34
N HIS A 133 45.26 23.29 30.18
CA HIS A 133 45.71 23.78 31.48
C HIS A 133 46.04 22.68 32.51
N PHE A 134 45.80 21.41 32.21
CA PHE A 134 46.15 20.33 33.14
C PHE A 134 47.67 20.18 33.28
N PRO A 135 48.21 20.02 34.50
CA PRO A 135 49.66 19.96 34.73
C PRO A 135 50.41 18.96 33.85
N ARG A 136 49.93 17.71 33.74
CA ARG A 136 50.51 16.70 32.82
C ARG A 136 50.60 17.12 31.35
N ALA A 137 49.62 17.89 30.87
CA ALA A 137 49.60 18.38 29.48
C ALA A 137 50.54 19.58 29.32
N GLN A 138 50.61 20.46 30.32
CA GLN A 138 51.57 21.56 30.34
C GLN A 138 53.02 21.05 30.39
N GLU A 139 53.32 20.07 31.24
CA GLU A 139 54.65 19.43 31.29
C GLU A 139 55.01 18.76 29.97
N THR A 140 54.05 18.06 29.36
CA THR A 140 54.24 17.47 28.03
C THR A 140 54.57 18.56 27.00
N ALA A 141 53.80 19.66 27.00
CA ALA A 141 54.01 20.77 26.09
C ALA A 141 55.33 21.49 26.32
N GLN A 142 55.76 21.63 27.58
CA GLN A 142 57.03 22.25 27.95
C GLN A 142 58.22 21.42 27.46
N ILE A 143 58.21 20.10 27.65
CA ILE A 143 59.27 19.22 27.15
C ILE A 143 59.37 19.30 25.61
N ILE A 144 58.23 19.34 24.91
CA ILE A 144 58.18 19.52 23.45
C ILE A 144 58.70 20.91 23.06
N SER A 145 58.31 21.95 23.79
CA SER A 145 58.78 23.33 23.60
C SER A 145 60.28 23.45 23.77
N ASP A 146 60.86 22.87 24.81
CA ASP A 146 62.30 22.93 25.08
C ASP A 146 63.10 22.24 23.97
N ALA A 147 62.56 21.18 23.38
CA ALA A 147 63.19 20.45 22.29
C ALA A 147 63.11 21.18 20.93
N ILE A 148 62.08 22.00 20.70
CA ILE A 148 61.77 22.59 19.39
C ILE A 148 62.01 24.12 19.36
N GLY A 149 61.99 24.79 20.51
CA GLY A 149 62.18 26.23 20.65
C GLY A 149 60.95 27.08 20.36
N VAL A 150 59.73 26.59 20.64
CA VAL A 150 58.46 27.25 20.30
C VAL A 150 57.61 27.49 21.55
N LYS A 151 57.11 28.72 21.71
CA LYS A 151 56.31 29.11 22.88
C LYS A 151 55.01 28.30 23.01
N VAL A 152 54.71 27.91 24.25
CA VAL A 152 53.47 27.22 24.65
C VAL A 152 52.40 28.25 25.02
N THR A 153 51.18 28.03 24.54
CA THR A 153 49.98 28.78 24.93
C THR A 153 48.98 27.83 25.58
N VAL A 154 48.51 28.17 26.78
CA VAL A 154 47.51 27.37 27.51
C VAL A 154 46.11 27.82 27.10
N ASP A 155 45.20 26.87 26.86
CA ASP A 155 43.79 27.14 26.57
C ASP A 155 42.86 26.11 27.22
N ASP A 156 41.86 26.61 27.96
CA ASP A 156 40.94 25.77 28.72
C ASP A 156 40.02 24.92 27.84
N ARG A 157 39.81 25.32 26.59
CA ARG A 157 38.99 24.53 25.65
C ARG A 157 39.64 23.22 25.23
N LEU A 158 40.92 23.00 25.55
CA LEU A 158 41.63 21.73 25.37
C LEU A 158 41.60 20.83 26.61
N ARG A 159 40.84 21.19 27.66
CA ARG A 159 40.66 20.36 28.85
C ARG A 159 40.11 18.97 28.53
N GLU A 160 40.43 18.02 29.40
CA GLU A 160 39.91 16.65 29.35
C GLU A 160 38.38 16.64 29.43
N HIS A 161 37.80 15.53 28.96
CA HIS A 161 36.41 15.18 29.12
C HIS A 161 35.96 15.38 30.59
N ASP A 162 34.94 16.19 30.82
CA ASP A 162 34.30 16.33 32.13
C ASP A 162 33.42 15.13 32.45
N LEU A 163 33.90 14.26 33.33
CA LEU A 163 33.24 13.00 33.70
C LEU A 163 32.30 13.14 34.91
N GLY A 164 32.09 14.36 35.42
CA GLY A 164 31.19 14.64 36.54
C GLY A 164 31.53 13.81 37.78
N LYS A 165 30.53 13.06 38.30
CA LYS A 165 30.69 12.22 39.51
C LYS A 165 31.68 11.06 39.36
N PHE A 166 32.17 10.77 38.15
CA PHE A 166 33.16 9.73 37.91
C PHE A 166 34.62 10.21 38.01
N ASP A 167 34.86 11.51 38.23
CA ASP A 167 36.21 12.01 38.59
C ASP A 167 36.73 11.25 39.82
N GLY A 168 37.99 10.78 39.74
CA GLY A 168 38.61 9.97 40.79
C GLY A 168 38.16 8.51 40.87
N LYS A 169 37.28 8.03 39.97
CA LYS A 169 36.85 6.62 39.90
C LYS A 169 37.67 5.82 38.90
N GLU A 170 37.49 4.49 38.88
CA GLU A 170 38.10 3.62 37.87
C GLU A 170 37.36 3.71 36.53
N LEU A 171 38.11 3.57 35.42
CA LEU A 171 37.56 3.62 34.06
C LEU A 171 36.42 2.62 33.83
N ASP A 172 36.53 1.40 34.34
CA ASP A 172 35.53 0.36 34.11
C ASP A 172 34.18 0.70 34.76
N SER A 173 34.20 1.44 35.88
CA SER A 173 32.98 1.94 36.52
C SER A 173 32.25 2.97 35.66
N TYR A 174 32.99 3.79 34.92
CA TYR A 174 32.41 4.76 33.99
C TYR A 174 31.83 4.07 32.75
N LEU A 175 32.58 3.13 32.16
CA LEU A 175 32.14 2.43 30.95
C LEU A 175 30.85 1.60 31.17
N ARG A 176 30.66 1.03 32.36
CA ARG A 176 29.43 0.28 32.71
C ARG A 176 28.20 1.16 32.93
N SER A 177 28.34 2.49 32.92
CA SER A 177 27.20 3.40 33.08
C SER A 177 26.41 3.62 31.79
N PHE A 178 26.86 3.06 30.67
CA PHE A 178 26.23 3.18 29.36
C PHE A 178 25.76 1.83 28.83
N ALA A 179 24.63 1.81 28.14
CA ALA A 179 24.10 0.62 27.49
C ALA A 179 24.98 0.16 26.31
N ASP A 180 25.41 1.13 25.49
CA ASP A 180 26.25 0.91 24.31
C ASP A 180 27.09 2.17 23.98
N VAL A 181 27.73 2.17 22.80
CA VAL A 181 28.59 3.28 22.34
C VAL A 181 27.81 4.52 21.91
N GLU A 182 26.56 4.40 21.47
CA GLU A 182 25.71 5.55 21.13
C GLU A 182 25.24 6.23 22.41
N ASP A 183 24.77 5.46 23.38
CA ASP A 183 24.43 5.97 24.71
C ASP A 183 25.64 6.68 25.33
N ARG A 184 26.84 6.09 25.23
CA ARG A 184 28.09 6.76 25.65
C ARG A 184 28.38 8.07 24.93
N TYR A 185 27.97 8.20 23.67
CA TYR A 185 28.22 9.40 22.88
C TYR A 185 27.30 10.55 23.29
N TYR A 186 26.00 10.27 23.43
CA TYR A 186 24.96 11.28 23.65
C TYR A 186 24.67 11.56 25.13
N SER A 187 24.83 10.57 26.01
CA SER A 187 24.44 10.71 27.41
C SER A 187 25.41 11.56 28.23
N LYS A 188 24.84 12.37 29.12
CA LYS A 188 25.57 13.15 30.13
C LYS A 188 25.71 12.33 31.39
N ALA A 189 26.84 11.67 31.56
CA ALA A 189 27.12 10.90 32.76
C ALA A 189 27.09 11.79 34.01
N HIS A 190 26.02 11.66 34.82
CA HIS A 190 25.84 12.21 36.17
C HIS A 190 26.42 13.62 36.43
N GLY A 191 26.15 14.57 35.53
CA GLY A 191 26.50 15.99 35.70
C GLY A 191 27.82 16.43 35.07
N GLY A 192 28.49 15.55 34.30
CA GLY A 192 29.57 15.92 33.38
C GLY A 192 29.06 16.38 32.01
N GLU A 193 29.98 16.51 31.05
CA GLU A 193 29.64 16.76 29.62
C GLU A 193 29.39 15.42 28.91
N SER A 194 28.59 15.42 27.84
CA SER A 194 28.55 14.27 26.92
C SER A 194 29.76 14.28 25.99
N PHE A 195 30.04 13.15 25.33
CA PHE A 195 31.11 13.11 24.33
C PHE A 195 30.80 14.05 23.14
N GLU A 196 29.53 14.20 22.76
CA GLU A 196 29.10 15.16 21.74
C GLU A 196 29.43 16.61 22.13
N GLU A 197 29.22 16.99 23.39
CA GLU A 197 29.53 18.33 23.90
C GLU A 197 31.04 18.59 23.94
N LEU A 198 31.81 17.58 24.38
CA LEU A 198 33.27 17.58 24.29
C LEU A 198 33.72 17.80 22.84
N GLU A 199 33.18 17.01 21.90
CA GLU A 199 33.52 17.11 20.48
C GLU A 199 33.21 18.50 19.94
N LYS A 200 32.00 19.02 20.16
CA LYS A 200 31.61 20.36 19.73
C LYS A 200 32.58 21.43 20.23
N ARG A 201 32.87 21.45 21.54
CA ARG A 201 33.80 22.41 22.15
C ARG A 201 35.19 22.35 21.53
N VAL A 202 35.72 21.14 21.36
CA VAL A 202 37.08 20.93 20.84
C VAL A 202 37.15 21.32 19.37
N ILE A 203 36.16 20.92 18.56
CA ILE A 203 36.14 21.19 17.13
C ILE A 203 35.90 22.68 16.82
N GLU A 204 35.07 23.37 17.62
CA GLU A 204 34.95 24.84 17.55
C GLU A 204 36.30 25.52 17.77
N TYR A 205 37.11 25.01 18.71
CA TYR A 205 38.45 25.54 18.96
C TYR A 205 39.45 25.21 17.86
N ILE A 206 39.48 23.97 17.36
CA ILE A 206 40.33 23.59 16.22
C ILE A 206 40.01 24.45 14.99
N ASN A 207 38.73 24.70 14.71
CA ASN A 207 38.31 25.58 13.63
C ASN A 207 38.69 27.05 13.89
N TYR A 208 38.61 27.52 15.14
CA TYR A 208 39.11 28.84 15.51
C TYR A 208 40.62 28.97 15.24
N LEU A 209 41.42 27.98 15.63
CA LEU A 209 42.87 27.98 15.36
C LEU A 209 43.15 27.98 13.85
N ASN A 210 42.41 27.17 13.09
CA ASN A 210 42.54 27.11 11.63
C ASN A 210 42.22 28.45 10.94
N ARG A 211 41.21 29.17 11.43
CA ARG A 211 40.85 30.50 10.89
C ARG A 211 41.83 31.59 11.32
N LYS A 212 42.27 31.57 12.58
CA LYS A 212 43.11 32.64 13.15
C LYS A 212 44.54 32.60 12.66
N TYR A 213 45.11 31.41 12.49
CA TYR A 213 46.51 31.23 12.16
C TYR A 213 46.63 30.51 10.82
N ALA A 214 46.61 31.20 9.69
CA ALA A 214 46.59 30.53 8.39
C ALA A 214 47.96 29.94 7.99
N GLY A 215 47.97 28.70 7.48
CA GLY A 215 49.15 28.06 6.88
C GLY A 215 50.24 27.66 7.87
N LYS A 216 49.86 27.31 9.10
CA LYS A 216 50.77 27.02 10.21
C LYS A 216 50.82 25.54 10.58
N ASN A 217 51.96 25.12 11.12
CA ASN A 217 52.16 23.82 11.75
C ASN A 217 51.96 23.97 13.26
N ILE A 218 50.84 23.45 13.75
CA ILE A 218 50.37 23.69 15.12
C ILE A 218 50.42 22.39 15.91
N VAL A 219 51.13 22.37 17.03
CA VAL A 219 51.05 21.27 18.00
C VAL A 219 49.91 21.55 18.99
N VAL A 220 49.07 20.55 19.25
CA VAL A 220 47.99 20.61 20.23
C VAL A 220 48.21 19.51 21.26
N VAL A 221 48.63 19.86 22.47
CA VAL A 221 48.88 18.91 23.56
C VAL A 221 47.65 18.79 24.46
N THR A 222 47.05 17.60 24.49
CA THR A 222 45.76 17.37 25.14
C THR A 222 45.61 15.93 25.64
N HIS A 223 44.40 15.42 25.76
CA HIS A 223 44.05 14.20 26.47
C HIS A 223 43.38 13.15 25.58
N GLY A 224 43.10 11.97 26.12
CA GLY A 224 42.66 10.81 25.35
C GLY A 224 41.34 11.05 24.61
N ASP A 225 40.31 11.50 25.30
CA ASP A 225 38.98 11.70 24.69
C ASP A 225 38.97 12.91 23.75
N VAL A 226 39.76 13.94 24.05
CA VAL A 226 39.95 15.10 23.14
C VAL A 226 40.62 14.67 21.83
N VAL A 227 41.66 13.82 21.88
CA VAL A 227 42.28 13.26 20.66
C VAL A 227 41.27 12.44 19.86
N ARG A 228 40.40 11.65 20.52
CA ARG A 228 39.33 10.92 19.82
C ARG A 228 38.36 11.85 19.11
N ALA A 229 37.92 12.93 19.75
CA ALA A 229 37.04 13.92 19.13
C ALA A 229 37.69 14.55 17.88
N ILE A 230 38.98 14.91 17.96
CA ILE A 230 39.71 15.48 16.82
C ILE A 230 39.87 14.45 15.69
N ALA A 231 40.18 13.19 16.04
CA ALA A 231 40.27 12.10 15.08
C ALA A 231 38.93 11.84 14.39
N ARG A 232 37.82 11.77 15.13
CA ARG A 232 36.47 11.65 14.56
C ARG A 232 36.18 12.76 13.54
N TYR A 233 36.52 14.00 13.86
CA TYR A 233 36.31 15.13 12.96
C TYR A 233 37.13 15.07 11.67
N PHE A 234 38.42 14.76 11.76
CA PHE A 234 39.31 14.73 10.58
C PHE A 234 39.22 13.43 9.79
N ASP A 235 39.15 12.30 10.48
CA ASP A 235 39.09 10.97 9.87
C ASP A 235 37.66 10.53 9.51
N ARG A 236 36.63 11.28 9.95
CA ARG A 236 35.21 10.95 9.76
C ARG A 236 34.85 9.56 10.29
N LEU A 237 35.38 9.23 11.46
CA LEU A 237 35.10 7.96 12.13
C LEU A 237 33.62 7.87 12.50
N SER A 238 33.02 6.68 12.35
CA SER A 238 31.71 6.37 12.94
C SER A 238 31.77 6.50 14.48
N ILE A 239 30.62 6.53 15.16
CA ILE A 239 30.60 6.56 16.65
C ILE A 239 31.34 5.34 17.19
N GLU A 240 31.09 4.17 16.60
CA GLU A 240 31.72 2.92 16.98
C GLU A 240 33.25 2.96 16.79
N ASP A 241 33.73 3.40 15.62
CA ASP A 241 35.17 3.49 15.33
C ASP A 241 35.88 4.54 16.19
N THR A 242 35.16 5.60 16.57
CA THR A 242 35.67 6.63 17.49
C THR A 242 36.06 6.03 18.84
N PHE A 243 35.23 5.14 19.39
CA PHE A 243 35.53 4.50 20.67
C PHE A 243 36.43 3.26 20.55
N LYS A 244 36.55 2.65 19.36
CA LYS A 244 37.60 1.66 19.05
C LYS A 244 38.98 2.29 18.97
N PHE A 245 39.07 3.53 18.51
CA PHE A 245 40.33 4.27 18.45
C PHE A 245 40.86 4.57 19.86
N LYS A 246 42.07 4.07 20.16
CA LYS A 246 42.74 4.23 21.46
C LYS A 246 43.99 5.10 21.30
N PRO A 247 43.92 6.41 21.60
CA PRO A 247 45.08 7.29 21.53
C PRO A 247 46.19 6.83 22.49
N GLY A 248 47.40 6.63 21.99
CA GLY A 248 48.57 6.24 22.79
C GLY A 248 49.08 7.39 23.66
N LEU A 249 49.69 7.07 24.81
CA LEU A 249 50.37 8.07 25.65
C LEU A 249 51.56 8.66 24.88
N ALA A 250 51.70 9.99 24.91
CA ALA A 250 52.62 10.74 24.04
C ALA A 250 52.44 10.43 22.53
N GLY A 251 51.30 9.89 22.12
CA GLY A 251 51.00 9.61 20.72
C GLY A 251 50.86 10.91 19.93
N VAL A 252 51.48 10.96 18.73
CA VAL A 252 51.44 12.12 17.82
C VAL A 252 50.59 11.77 16.61
N TYR A 253 49.55 12.55 16.37
CA TYR A 253 48.58 12.38 15.29
C TYR A 253 48.60 13.60 14.37
N GLU A 254 48.83 13.38 13.07
CA GLU A 254 48.98 14.45 12.08
C GLU A 254 47.70 14.60 11.25
N TYR A 255 47.17 15.82 11.21
CA TYR A 255 45.96 16.16 10.48
C TYR A 255 46.16 17.40 9.64
N LYS A 256 45.85 17.32 8.35
CA LYS A 256 45.76 18.50 7.49
C LYS A 256 44.34 19.05 7.54
N ALA A 257 44.20 20.30 7.95
CA ALA A 257 42.91 20.96 8.01
C ALA A 257 42.34 21.25 6.61
N GLY A 258 43.23 21.63 5.68
CA GLY A 258 42.85 22.07 4.35
C GLY A 258 41.93 23.28 4.37
N THR A 259 41.43 23.62 3.19
CA THR A 259 40.28 24.51 3.01
C THR A 259 39.05 23.66 2.69
N LEU A 260 37.94 23.98 3.35
CA LEU A 260 36.61 23.40 3.09
C LEU A 260 35.64 24.50 2.69
N PRO A 261 34.59 24.17 1.92
CA PRO A 261 33.60 25.16 1.52
C PRO A 261 32.66 25.42 2.70
N ILE A 262 32.74 26.62 3.27
CA ILE A 262 31.99 27.02 4.46
C ILE A 262 31.07 28.18 4.11
N ARG A 263 29.78 28.03 4.43
CA ARG A 263 28.76 29.07 4.37
C ARG A 263 28.19 29.29 5.76
N ASP A 264 28.18 30.54 6.24
CA ASP A 264 27.63 30.91 7.56
C ASP A 264 28.17 30.05 8.72
N GLY A 265 29.44 29.64 8.63
CA GLY A 265 30.12 28.80 9.62
C GLY A 265 29.86 27.30 9.51
N GLN A 266 29.05 26.85 8.55
CA GLN A 266 28.72 25.45 8.30
C GLN A 266 29.28 24.95 6.97
N LEU A 267 29.53 23.65 6.88
CA LEU A 267 29.96 23.00 5.64
C LEU A 267 28.84 23.07 4.59
N ASP A 268 29.15 23.60 3.40
CA ASP A 268 28.23 23.63 2.27
C ASP A 268 28.94 23.17 1.00
N LEU A 269 28.63 21.96 0.54
CA LEU A 269 29.24 21.37 -0.66
C LEU A 269 28.61 21.84 -1.96
N HIS A 270 27.67 22.79 -1.92
CA HIS A 270 27.03 23.33 -3.11
C HIS A 270 27.84 24.45 -3.75
N LYS A 271 27.44 24.81 -4.97
CA LYS A 271 27.92 26.02 -5.65
C LYS A 271 27.34 27.27 -4.96
N PRO A 272 28.08 28.39 -4.89
CA PRO A 272 29.43 28.58 -5.44
C PRO A 272 30.56 28.05 -4.54
N TYR A 273 30.28 27.74 -3.27
CA TYR A 273 31.31 27.53 -2.24
C TYR A 273 32.30 26.40 -2.57
N ILE A 274 31.82 25.27 -3.11
CA ILE A 274 32.72 24.17 -3.52
C ILE A 274 33.63 24.54 -4.69
N ASP A 275 33.22 25.49 -5.54
CA ASP A 275 34.00 25.93 -6.70
C ASP A 275 35.21 26.80 -6.28
N GLU A 276 35.18 27.37 -5.06
CA GLU A 276 36.28 28.17 -4.49
C GLU A 276 37.44 27.30 -3.98
N ILE A 277 37.22 25.99 -3.83
CA ILE A 277 38.24 25.08 -3.31
C ILE A 277 39.22 24.71 -4.41
N GLU A 278 40.48 25.09 -4.24
CA GLU A 278 41.58 24.68 -5.12
C GLU A 278 42.35 23.48 -4.54
N LEU A 279 42.79 22.57 -5.40
CA LEU A 279 43.66 21.44 -5.02
C LEU A 279 45.06 21.62 -5.60
N THR A 280 46.06 20.97 -5.01
CA THR A 280 47.42 20.92 -5.60
C THR A 280 47.55 19.73 -6.56
N CYS A 281 47.91 19.99 -7.82
CA CYS A 281 48.16 18.92 -8.79
C CYS A 281 49.44 18.15 -8.45
N LYS A 282 49.34 16.85 -8.16
CA LYS A 282 50.50 16.00 -7.86
C LYS A 282 51.48 15.86 -9.03
N LYS A 283 51.02 16.08 -10.27
CA LYS A 283 51.84 15.91 -11.49
C LYS A 283 52.73 17.13 -11.79
N CYS A 284 52.22 18.34 -11.62
CA CYS A 284 52.92 19.56 -12.03
C CYS A 284 52.96 20.67 -10.95
N GLY A 285 52.40 20.43 -9.76
CA GLY A 285 52.37 21.38 -8.65
C GLY A 285 51.39 22.56 -8.80
N LYS A 286 50.79 22.77 -9.98
CA LYS A 286 49.82 23.86 -10.23
C LYS A 286 48.47 23.61 -9.55
N ALA A 287 47.70 24.67 -9.36
CA ALA A 287 46.34 24.59 -8.84
C ALA A 287 45.42 23.81 -9.79
N MET A 288 44.51 23.02 -9.21
CA MET A 288 43.39 22.37 -9.89
C MET A 288 42.10 23.06 -9.47
N LYS A 289 41.18 23.27 -10.42
CA LYS A 289 39.85 23.83 -10.17
C LYS A 289 38.78 22.79 -10.43
N ARG A 290 37.67 22.82 -9.69
CA ARG A 290 36.54 21.93 -9.95
C ARG A 290 36.01 22.20 -11.36
N ILE A 291 35.60 21.16 -12.07
CA ILE A 291 34.80 21.33 -13.30
C ILE A 291 33.48 22.03 -12.93
N THR A 292 32.87 22.80 -13.83
CA THR A 292 31.73 23.66 -13.45
C THR A 292 30.39 22.92 -13.37
N GLU A 293 30.33 21.73 -13.96
CA GLU A 293 29.13 20.93 -14.15
C GLU A 293 28.62 20.31 -12.85
N VAL A 294 27.30 20.09 -12.82
CA VAL A 294 26.60 19.34 -11.78
C VAL A 294 26.09 18.00 -12.35
N LEU A 295 25.70 17.09 -11.48
CA LEU A 295 25.09 15.83 -11.86
C LEU A 295 23.68 16.03 -12.43
N ASP A 296 23.29 15.14 -13.33
CA ASP A 296 21.92 14.99 -13.78
C ASP A 296 21.03 14.57 -12.60
N CYS A 297 19.83 15.16 -12.47
CA CYS A 297 18.95 14.87 -11.32
C CYS A 297 18.51 13.40 -11.26
N TRP A 298 18.51 12.71 -12.41
CA TRP A 298 18.28 11.27 -12.47
C TRP A 298 19.40 10.42 -11.87
N PHE A 299 20.63 10.96 -11.79
CA PHE A 299 21.75 10.34 -11.07
C PHE A 299 21.54 10.43 -9.57
N GLU A 300 21.05 11.57 -9.09
CA GLU A 300 20.71 11.80 -7.69
C GLU A 300 19.59 10.84 -7.26
N SER A 301 18.46 10.82 -7.99
CA SER A 301 17.34 9.93 -7.66
C SER A 301 17.69 8.45 -7.79
N GLY A 302 18.50 8.07 -8.77
CA GLY A 302 18.99 6.70 -8.91
C GLY A 302 20.01 6.29 -7.83
N SER A 303 20.63 7.26 -7.14
CA SER A 303 21.56 7.00 -6.04
C SER A 303 20.88 6.85 -4.68
N MET A 304 19.58 7.14 -4.60
CA MET A 304 18.78 7.10 -3.37
C MET A 304 19.03 5.85 -2.49
N PRO A 305 19.12 4.61 -3.00
CA PRO A 305 19.23 3.42 -2.16
C PRO A 305 20.40 3.43 -1.17
N TYR A 306 21.55 3.98 -1.58
CA TYR A 306 22.76 4.05 -0.76
C TYR A 306 23.06 5.46 -0.26
N ALA A 307 22.68 6.50 -1.02
CA ALA A 307 22.94 7.89 -0.65
C ALA A 307 22.17 8.32 0.61
N GLN A 308 20.93 7.84 0.78
CA GLN A 308 20.12 8.15 1.97
C GLN A 308 20.75 7.64 3.28
N LEU A 309 21.58 6.60 3.18
CA LEU A 309 22.23 5.94 4.31
C LEU A 309 23.66 6.45 4.55
N HIS A 310 24.12 7.43 3.75
CA HIS A 310 25.51 7.91 3.77
C HIS A 310 26.53 6.77 3.52
N TYR A 311 26.12 5.72 2.79
CA TYR A 311 26.97 4.61 2.39
C TYR A 311 28.08 5.10 1.44
N PRO A 312 29.33 4.59 1.57
CA PRO A 312 29.76 3.50 2.45
C PRO A 312 30.29 3.95 3.82
N PHE A 313 30.15 5.24 4.18
CA PHE A 313 30.77 5.81 5.38
C PHE A 313 30.01 5.43 6.65
N GLU A 314 28.68 5.42 6.58
CA GLU A 314 27.78 5.09 7.69
C GLU A 314 26.71 4.08 7.22
N ASN A 315 26.02 3.46 8.19
CA ASN A 315 24.87 2.55 7.98
C ASN A 315 25.11 1.43 6.95
N LYS A 316 26.37 0.99 6.83
CA LYS A 316 26.77 -0.02 5.85
C LYS A 316 25.97 -1.31 5.98
N LYS A 317 25.82 -1.81 7.20
CA LYS A 317 25.06 -3.02 7.49
C LYS A 317 23.58 -2.87 7.11
N GLU A 318 22.97 -1.73 7.43
CA GLU A 318 21.59 -1.44 7.07
C GLU A 318 21.40 -1.44 5.55
N PHE A 319 22.32 -0.84 4.79
CA PHE A 319 22.31 -0.91 3.33
C PHE A 319 22.45 -2.36 2.84
N GLU A 320 23.45 -3.10 3.33
CA GLU A 320 23.75 -4.46 2.87
C GLU A 320 22.64 -5.46 3.20
N ASP A 321 21.94 -5.29 4.34
CA ASP A 321 20.82 -6.15 4.76
C ASP A 321 19.53 -5.85 3.96
N ASN A 322 19.31 -4.60 3.55
CA ASN A 322 18.07 -4.15 2.91
C ASN A 322 18.16 -3.98 1.38
N PHE A 323 19.37 -4.05 0.80
CA PHE A 323 19.57 -3.95 -0.65
C PHE A 323 19.74 -5.33 -1.31
N PRO A 324 18.95 -5.68 -2.34
CA PRO A 324 17.97 -4.86 -3.05
C PRO A 324 16.62 -4.73 -2.33
N ALA A 325 15.92 -3.63 -2.59
CA ALA A 325 14.59 -3.37 -2.03
C ALA A 325 13.60 -4.48 -2.39
N ASN A 326 12.70 -4.83 -1.47
CA ASN A 326 11.69 -5.87 -1.74
C ASN A 326 10.74 -5.47 -2.88
N PHE A 327 10.32 -4.22 -2.93
CA PHE A 327 9.34 -3.75 -3.90
C PHE A 327 9.38 -2.23 -4.10
N ILE A 328 9.04 -1.75 -5.31
CA ILE A 328 8.76 -0.34 -5.63
C ILE A 328 7.52 -0.21 -6.53
N ALA A 329 6.80 0.92 -6.47
CA ALA A 329 5.64 1.19 -7.32
C ALA A 329 5.70 2.60 -7.92
N GLU A 330 5.70 2.73 -9.24
CA GLU A 330 5.61 4.04 -9.91
C GLU A 330 4.95 3.92 -11.30
N GLY A 331 4.70 5.07 -11.92
CA GLY A 331 4.07 5.16 -13.23
C GLY A 331 4.87 4.55 -14.38
N LEU A 332 4.16 4.19 -15.45
CA LEU A 332 4.70 3.63 -16.70
C LEU A 332 5.77 4.51 -17.38
N ASP A 333 5.81 5.81 -17.09
CA ASP A 333 6.85 6.72 -17.53
C ASP A 333 8.21 6.46 -16.85
N GLN A 334 8.22 5.89 -15.64
CA GLN A 334 9.45 5.59 -14.89
C GLN A 334 10.28 4.45 -15.48
N THR A 335 9.73 3.67 -16.43
CA THR A 335 10.52 2.70 -17.21
C THR A 335 11.69 3.34 -17.98
N ARG A 336 11.65 4.67 -18.19
CA ARG A 336 12.74 5.44 -18.81
C ARG A 336 13.34 6.50 -17.89
N GLY A 337 12.77 6.63 -16.69
CA GLY A 337 13.22 7.56 -15.65
C GLY A 337 13.85 6.79 -14.50
N TRP A 338 13.19 6.80 -13.35
CA TRP A 338 13.76 6.31 -12.10
C TRP A 338 14.09 4.81 -12.10
N PHE A 339 13.21 3.95 -12.62
CA PHE A 339 13.50 2.50 -12.70
C PHE A 339 14.77 2.23 -13.49
N TYR A 340 14.95 2.96 -14.60
CA TYR A 340 16.13 2.83 -15.45
C TYR A 340 17.39 3.28 -14.72
N THR A 341 17.37 4.44 -14.03
CA THR A 341 18.57 4.96 -13.39
C THR A 341 18.96 4.17 -12.13
N LEU A 342 18.00 3.73 -11.33
CA LEU A 342 18.22 2.76 -10.26
C LEU A 342 18.91 1.49 -10.80
N HIS A 343 18.38 0.91 -11.87
CA HIS A 343 18.90 -0.33 -12.44
C HIS A 343 20.31 -0.18 -13.01
N VAL A 344 20.57 0.95 -13.69
CA VAL A 344 21.88 1.27 -14.25
C VAL A 344 22.93 1.45 -13.15
N LEU A 345 22.65 2.29 -12.14
CA LEU A 345 23.61 2.56 -11.07
C LEU A 345 23.84 1.31 -10.21
N SER A 346 22.79 0.57 -9.86
CA SER A 346 22.89 -0.68 -9.13
C SER A 346 23.74 -1.72 -9.88
N THR A 347 23.54 -1.85 -11.19
CA THR A 347 24.30 -2.81 -12.00
C THR A 347 25.78 -2.41 -12.09
N ILE A 348 26.08 -1.12 -12.19
CA ILE A 348 27.47 -0.63 -12.27
C ILE A 348 28.19 -0.78 -10.92
N LEU A 349 27.54 -0.38 -9.81
CA LEU A 349 28.16 -0.33 -8.49
C LEU A 349 28.18 -1.68 -7.78
N PHE A 350 27.12 -2.48 -7.93
CA PHE A 350 26.90 -3.69 -7.12
C PHE A 350 26.67 -4.95 -7.96
N ASN A 351 26.49 -4.82 -9.28
CA ASN A 351 26.18 -5.92 -10.19
C ASN A 351 24.96 -6.77 -9.75
N LYS A 352 23.93 -6.10 -9.20
CA LYS A 352 22.66 -6.70 -8.76
C LYS A 352 21.48 -5.83 -9.23
N PRO A 353 20.24 -6.35 -9.25
CA PRO A 353 19.04 -5.52 -9.36
C PRO A 353 18.96 -4.50 -8.22
N ALA A 354 18.30 -3.35 -8.44
CA ALA A 354 18.06 -2.38 -7.37
C ALA A 354 16.86 -2.75 -6.47
N PHE A 355 15.94 -3.55 -7.01
CA PHE A 355 14.70 -3.98 -6.37
C PHE A 355 14.33 -5.39 -6.87
N LYS A 356 13.58 -6.15 -6.06
CA LYS A 356 13.15 -7.52 -6.36
C LYS A 356 11.83 -7.55 -7.12
N ASN A 357 10.88 -6.69 -6.74
CA ASN A 357 9.55 -6.58 -7.35
C ASN A 357 9.28 -5.14 -7.80
N VAL A 358 8.53 -4.94 -8.89
CA VAL A 358 8.09 -3.61 -9.34
C VAL A 358 6.66 -3.64 -9.87
N ILE A 359 5.79 -2.78 -9.34
CA ILE A 359 4.44 -2.56 -9.87
C ILE A 359 4.50 -1.30 -10.70
N VAL A 360 4.05 -1.41 -11.93
CA VAL A 360 3.99 -0.31 -12.88
C VAL A 360 2.54 0.11 -13.02
N ASN A 361 2.19 1.29 -12.51
CA ASN A 361 0.85 1.81 -12.70
C ASN A 361 0.73 2.60 -14.02
N GLY A 362 -0.46 2.56 -14.61
CA GLY A 362 -0.79 3.38 -15.79
C GLY A 362 -1.00 4.85 -15.42
N ILE A 363 -1.38 5.65 -16.41
CA ILE A 363 -1.55 7.10 -16.24
C ILE A 363 -3.03 7.43 -16.03
N LEU A 364 -3.32 8.28 -15.03
CA LEU A 364 -4.64 8.86 -14.90
C LEU A 364 -4.84 9.95 -15.97
N LEU A 365 -5.93 9.82 -16.72
CA LEU A 365 -6.38 10.74 -17.75
C LEU A 365 -7.67 11.42 -17.31
N ALA A 366 -7.97 12.58 -17.88
CA ALA A 366 -9.28 13.22 -17.75
C ALA A 366 -10.36 12.35 -18.41
N ALA A 367 -11.63 12.63 -18.10
CA ALA A 367 -12.77 11.88 -18.66
C ALA A 367 -12.79 11.88 -20.21
N ASN A 368 -12.30 12.95 -20.84
CA ASN A 368 -12.16 13.08 -22.30
C ASN A 368 -10.91 12.39 -22.88
N GLY A 369 -10.08 11.75 -22.05
CA GLY A 369 -8.85 11.05 -22.44
C GLY A 369 -7.59 11.92 -22.50
N GLU A 370 -7.66 13.21 -22.16
CA GLU A 370 -6.46 14.06 -22.11
C GLU A 370 -5.61 13.79 -20.86
N LYS A 371 -4.28 13.97 -20.96
CA LYS A 371 -3.40 13.92 -19.80
C LYS A 371 -3.75 15.02 -18.78
N LEU A 372 -3.77 14.67 -17.50
CA LEU A 372 -4.00 15.62 -16.41
C LEU A 372 -2.86 16.65 -16.34
N SER A 373 -3.21 17.93 -16.17
CA SER A 373 -2.25 19.03 -16.10
C SER A 373 -2.76 20.16 -15.20
N LYS A 374 -1.88 20.65 -14.31
CA LYS A 374 -2.11 21.85 -13.49
C LYS A 374 -2.49 23.07 -14.33
N ARG A 375 -1.89 23.21 -15.53
CA ARG A 375 -2.19 24.32 -16.45
C ARG A 375 -3.60 24.22 -17.03
N LYS A 376 -4.08 23.00 -17.31
CA LYS A 376 -5.42 22.76 -17.87
C LYS A 376 -6.52 22.71 -16.81
N LYS A 377 -6.17 22.51 -15.53
CA LYS A 377 -7.10 22.27 -14.42
C LYS A 377 -8.17 21.22 -14.78
N ASN A 378 -7.76 20.19 -15.53
CA ASN A 378 -8.64 19.15 -16.08
C ASN A 378 -8.71 17.89 -15.20
N TYR A 379 -8.42 18.02 -13.91
CA TYR A 379 -8.56 16.98 -12.90
C TYR A 379 -9.39 17.53 -11.73
N PRO A 380 -10.22 16.71 -11.09
CA PRO A 380 -10.87 17.08 -9.84
C PRO A 380 -9.82 17.20 -8.73
N ASP A 381 -9.97 18.20 -7.86
CA ASP A 381 -9.04 18.37 -6.74
C ASP A 381 -9.13 17.15 -5.81
N PRO A 382 -7.99 16.52 -5.45
CA PRO A 382 -8.02 15.35 -4.58
C PRO A 382 -8.69 15.62 -3.22
N ASN A 383 -8.53 16.82 -2.64
CA ASN A 383 -9.14 17.13 -1.35
C ASN A 383 -10.66 17.23 -1.46
N GLU A 384 -11.18 17.90 -2.50
CA GLU A 384 -12.63 17.97 -2.76
C GLU A 384 -13.22 16.57 -2.98
N LEU A 385 -12.50 15.70 -3.69
CA LEU A 385 -12.89 14.31 -3.90
C LEU A 385 -12.94 13.53 -2.57
N PHE A 386 -11.94 13.73 -1.71
CA PHE A 386 -11.87 13.08 -0.40
C PHE A 386 -12.95 13.55 0.55
N GLU A 387 -13.24 14.85 0.59
CA GLU A 387 -14.33 15.42 1.38
C GLU A 387 -15.70 14.87 0.95
N LYS A 388 -15.90 14.72 -0.37
CA LYS A 388 -17.20 14.29 -0.93
C LYS A 388 -17.44 12.78 -0.85
N PHE A 389 -16.43 11.95 -1.09
CA PHE A 389 -16.60 10.50 -1.23
C PHE A 389 -15.79 9.65 -0.25
N GLY A 390 -14.91 10.28 0.52
CA GLY A 390 -13.96 9.61 1.41
C GLY A 390 -12.71 9.11 0.68
N VAL A 391 -11.60 9.10 1.41
CA VAL A 391 -10.28 8.62 0.93
C VAL A 391 -10.35 7.15 0.55
N ASP A 392 -11.01 6.32 1.36
CA ASP A 392 -11.08 4.87 1.16
C ASP A 392 -11.77 4.48 -0.15
N SER A 393 -12.88 5.13 -0.50
CA SER A 393 -13.60 4.86 -1.76
C SER A 393 -12.74 5.23 -2.97
N THR A 394 -11.97 6.32 -2.88
CA THR A 394 -11.02 6.72 -3.92
C THR A 394 -9.88 5.72 -4.06
N ARG A 395 -9.28 5.28 -2.95
CA ARG A 395 -8.23 4.24 -2.94
C ARG A 395 -8.73 2.95 -3.58
N PHE A 396 -9.90 2.49 -3.14
CA PHE A 396 -10.49 1.25 -3.62
C PHE A 396 -10.86 1.30 -5.11
N PHE A 397 -11.34 2.45 -5.60
CA PHE A 397 -11.50 2.68 -7.03
C PHE A 397 -10.19 2.49 -7.80
N LEU A 398 -9.09 3.09 -7.35
CA LEU A 398 -7.80 2.99 -8.05
C LEU A 398 -7.31 1.54 -8.12
N TYR A 399 -7.42 0.77 -7.03
CA TYR A 399 -7.00 -0.64 -7.02
C TYR A 399 -7.86 -1.53 -7.94
N THR A 400 -9.16 -1.26 -8.02
CA THR A 400 -10.10 -2.05 -8.83
C THR A 400 -10.11 -1.66 -10.31
N SER A 401 -9.58 -0.47 -10.63
CA SER A 401 -9.37 0.04 -11.99
C SER A 401 -8.27 -0.72 -12.73
N THR A 402 -8.01 -0.33 -13.98
CA THR A 402 -6.91 -0.87 -14.79
C THR A 402 -5.56 -0.19 -14.50
N ALA A 403 -5.51 0.83 -13.64
CA ALA A 403 -4.26 1.52 -13.32
C ALA A 403 -3.15 0.58 -12.80
N PRO A 404 -3.40 -0.37 -11.87
CA PRO A 404 -2.37 -1.31 -11.42
C PRO A 404 -1.89 -2.29 -12.51
N MET A 405 -2.57 -2.33 -13.66
CA MET A 405 -2.22 -3.18 -14.81
C MET A 405 -1.38 -2.44 -15.86
N ALA A 406 -0.73 -1.33 -15.48
CA ALA A 406 0.01 -0.44 -16.37
C ALA A 406 -0.84 0.20 -17.49
N GLU A 407 -2.17 0.23 -17.35
CA GLU A 407 -3.09 0.79 -18.34
C GLU A 407 -3.64 2.16 -17.91
N ASP A 408 -3.89 3.02 -18.89
CA ASP A 408 -4.45 4.33 -18.64
C ASP A 408 -5.89 4.24 -18.10
N VAL A 409 -6.20 5.10 -17.13
CA VAL A 409 -7.55 5.18 -16.53
C VAL A 409 -8.13 6.55 -16.80
N ARG A 410 -9.29 6.59 -17.45
CA ARG A 410 -10.10 7.81 -17.58
C ARG A 410 -10.80 8.09 -16.25
N PHE A 411 -10.24 9.00 -15.48
CA PHE A 411 -10.73 9.34 -14.16
C PHE A 411 -11.96 10.26 -14.27
N SER A 412 -12.98 9.97 -13.46
CA SER A 412 -14.11 10.86 -13.22
C SER A 412 -14.68 10.62 -11.82
N GLU A 413 -15.25 11.66 -11.20
CA GLU A 413 -15.91 11.54 -9.89
C GLU A 413 -17.02 10.49 -9.87
N LYS A 414 -17.73 10.31 -10.99
CA LYS A 414 -18.82 9.31 -11.11
C LYS A 414 -18.34 7.89 -10.83
N HIS A 415 -17.11 7.56 -11.19
CA HIS A 415 -16.56 6.23 -10.92
C HIS A 415 -16.35 6.00 -9.41
N VAL A 416 -15.91 7.03 -8.68
CA VAL A 416 -15.76 6.95 -7.21
C VAL A 416 -17.13 6.91 -6.55
N GLU A 417 -18.08 7.71 -7.03
CA GLU A 417 -19.47 7.70 -6.57
C GLU A 417 -20.11 6.32 -6.73
N GLU A 418 -19.84 5.61 -7.83
CA GLU A 418 -20.32 4.25 -8.04
C GLU A 418 -19.75 3.26 -7.02
N ILE A 419 -18.46 3.37 -6.66
CA ILE A 419 -17.87 2.56 -5.59
C ILE A 419 -18.55 2.86 -4.25
N VAL A 420 -18.78 4.12 -3.92
CA VAL A 420 -19.52 4.50 -2.70
C VAL A 420 -20.89 3.83 -2.68
N LYS A 421 -21.67 4.01 -3.75
CA LYS A 421 -23.06 3.54 -3.82
C LYS A 421 -23.19 2.02 -3.82
N LYS A 422 -22.35 1.33 -4.59
CA LYS A 422 -22.48 -0.12 -4.81
C LYS A 422 -21.73 -0.95 -3.77
N PHE A 423 -20.64 -0.42 -3.23
CA PHE A 423 -19.75 -1.17 -2.34
C PHE A 423 -19.72 -0.60 -0.92
N THR A 424 -19.27 0.65 -0.74
CA THR A 424 -19.05 1.23 0.60
C THR A 424 -20.34 1.28 1.42
N LEU A 425 -21.44 1.75 0.83
CA LEU A 425 -22.75 1.79 1.51
C LEU A 425 -23.29 0.38 1.77
N THR A 426 -23.10 -0.56 0.85
CA THR A 426 -23.55 -1.96 1.01
C THR A 426 -22.85 -2.63 2.19
N LEU A 427 -21.52 -2.44 2.31
CA LEU A 427 -20.73 -2.92 3.44
C LEU A 427 -21.20 -2.26 4.75
N TRP A 428 -21.33 -0.93 4.76
CA TRP A 428 -21.74 -0.19 5.96
C TRP A 428 -23.14 -0.57 6.43
N ASN A 429 -24.08 -0.75 5.51
CA ASN A 429 -25.45 -1.17 5.82
C ASN A 429 -25.49 -2.60 6.37
N THR A 430 -24.66 -3.51 5.85
CA THR A 430 -24.53 -4.89 6.36
C THR A 430 -23.98 -4.89 7.78
N TYR A 431 -22.95 -4.09 8.04
CA TYR A 431 -22.40 -3.88 9.38
C TYR A 431 -23.44 -3.24 10.34
N SER A 432 -24.14 -2.20 9.89
CA SER A 432 -25.16 -1.51 10.69
C SER A 432 -26.33 -2.42 11.04
N PHE A 433 -26.74 -3.28 10.09
CA PHE A 433 -27.72 -4.34 10.33
C PHE A 433 -27.25 -5.23 11.48
N PHE A 434 -26.03 -5.78 11.40
CA PHE A 434 -25.49 -6.65 12.45
C PHE A 434 -25.50 -5.96 13.83
N VAL A 435 -24.95 -4.74 13.92
CA VAL A 435 -24.86 -4.00 15.19
C VAL A 435 -26.23 -3.73 15.78
N THR A 436 -27.20 -3.33 14.95
CA THR A 436 -28.57 -3.02 15.42
C THR A 436 -29.20 -4.24 16.10
N TYR A 437 -29.22 -5.39 15.42
CA TYR A 437 -29.85 -6.60 15.95
C TYR A 437 -29.05 -7.19 17.12
N ALA A 438 -27.72 -7.21 17.04
CA ALA A 438 -26.88 -7.68 18.13
C ALA A 438 -27.09 -6.87 19.42
N ASN A 439 -27.27 -5.55 19.32
CA ASN A 439 -27.58 -4.70 20.46
C ASN A 439 -28.98 -4.97 21.03
N ILE A 440 -30.00 -5.13 20.16
CA ILE A 440 -31.37 -5.45 20.58
C ILE A 440 -31.40 -6.74 21.39
N ASP A 441 -30.68 -7.77 20.94
CA ASP A 441 -30.63 -9.08 21.59
C ASP A 441 -29.60 -9.17 22.72
N GLY A 442 -28.84 -8.09 23.00
CA GLY A 442 -27.74 -8.10 23.95
C GLY A 442 -26.64 -9.12 23.60
N TRP A 443 -26.52 -9.50 22.34
CA TRP A 443 -25.53 -10.46 21.87
C TRP A 443 -24.12 -9.89 22.03
N LYS A 444 -23.21 -10.71 22.57
CA LYS A 444 -21.81 -10.36 22.72
C LYS A 444 -20.94 -11.41 22.02
N PRO A 445 -19.88 -10.98 21.32
CA PRO A 445 -18.90 -11.93 20.79
C PRO A 445 -18.27 -12.66 21.98
N GLN A 446 -18.18 -13.98 21.91
CA GLN A 446 -17.37 -14.73 22.87
C GLN A 446 -15.91 -14.31 22.67
N ASN A 447 -15.16 -14.10 23.77
CA ASN A 447 -13.83 -13.47 23.81
C ASN A 447 -12.71 -14.12 22.95
N ASP A 448 -13.03 -15.07 22.07
CA ASP A 448 -12.07 -15.91 21.34
C ASP A 448 -12.36 -15.97 19.83
N VAL A 449 -12.70 -14.84 19.21
CA VAL A 449 -12.95 -14.74 17.75
C VAL A 449 -11.68 -14.46 16.94
N SER A 450 -10.50 -14.76 17.49
CA SER A 450 -9.30 -14.86 16.65
C SER A 450 -9.47 -16.05 15.69
N ILE A 451 -9.06 -15.91 14.44
CA ILE A 451 -9.09 -17.00 13.45
C ILE A 451 -8.12 -18.12 13.88
N ASP A 452 -7.09 -17.78 14.66
CA ASP A 452 -5.94 -18.64 14.95
C ASP A 452 -6.16 -19.69 16.04
N LYS A 453 -7.27 -19.64 16.79
CA LYS A 453 -7.58 -20.61 17.85
C LYS A 453 -9.06 -20.94 17.91
N ARG A 454 -9.60 -21.71 16.97
CA ARG A 454 -10.98 -22.21 17.10
C ARG A 454 -11.09 -23.72 16.94
N GLN A 455 -11.44 -24.35 18.06
CA GLN A 455 -12.04 -25.67 18.13
C GLN A 455 -13.30 -25.74 17.24
N ALA A 456 -13.37 -26.80 16.42
CA ALA A 456 -14.53 -27.43 15.80
C ALA A 456 -15.92 -26.75 15.97
N TRP A 457 -16.15 -25.61 15.34
CA TRP A 457 -17.51 -25.10 15.14
C TRP A 457 -17.86 -25.11 13.66
N THR A 458 -18.76 -26.03 13.28
CA THR A 458 -19.36 -26.09 11.95
C THR A 458 -20.83 -25.72 12.10
N PRO A 459 -21.31 -24.61 11.51
CA PRO A 459 -22.71 -24.21 11.66
C PRO A 459 -23.62 -25.28 11.03
N ALA A 460 -24.80 -25.52 11.62
CA ALA A 460 -25.74 -26.50 11.07
C ALA A 460 -26.42 -25.97 9.80
N ASN A 461 -26.69 -24.67 9.75
CA ASN A 461 -27.43 -24.02 8.66
C ASN A 461 -26.63 -23.98 7.35
N LYS A 462 -27.27 -24.38 6.23
CA LYS A 462 -26.64 -24.42 4.90
C LYS A 462 -26.18 -23.04 4.40
N LEU A 463 -26.88 -21.96 4.75
CA LEU A 463 -26.49 -20.59 4.37
C LEU A 463 -25.23 -20.13 5.11
N ASP A 464 -25.08 -20.49 6.38
CA ASP A 464 -23.90 -20.17 7.18
C ASP A 464 -22.67 -20.94 6.70
N LYS A 465 -22.82 -22.25 6.46
CA LYS A 465 -21.77 -23.07 5.83
C LYS A 465 -21.29 -22.48 4.52
N TRP A 466 -22.24 -22.07 3.67
CA TRP A 466 -21.93 -21.49 2.37
C TRP A 466 -21.18 -20.16 2.48
N ILE A 467 -21.65 -19.20 3.28
CA ILE A 467 -20.98 -17.88 3.33
C ILE A 467 -19.59 -17.98 3.96
N LEU A 468 -19.36 -18.89 4.91
CA LEU A 468 -18.03 -19.18 5.45
C LEU A 468 -17.14 -19.86 4.40
N SER A 469 -17.69 -20.80 3.62
CA SER A 469 -16.99 -21.41 2.50
C SER A 469 -16.54 -20.38 1.45
N GLU A 470 -17.44 -19.48 1.03
CA GLU A 470 -17.10 -18.37 0.12
C GLU A 470 -16.10 -17.39 0.76
N LEU A 471 -16.18 -17.14 2.07
CA LEU A 471 -15.21 -16.30 2.79
C LEU A 471 -13.81 -16.91 2.72
N HIS A 472 -13.65 -18.21 2.95
CA HIS A 472 -12.32 -18.84 2.89
C HIS A 472 -11.79 -18.98 1.47
N VAL A 473 -12.65 -19.15 0.47
CA VAL A 473 -12.27 -19.01 -0.95
C VAL A 473 -11.77 -17.59 -1.23
N LEU A 474 -12.49 -16.57 -0.76
CA LEU A 474 -12.09 -15.17 -0.89
C LEU A 474 -10.75 -14.90 -0.20
N VAL A 475 -10.57 -15.32 1.06
CA VAL A 475 -9.30 -15.17 1.79
C VAL A 475 -8.16 -15.75 0.96
N LYS A 476 -8.32 -16.96 0.41
CA LYS A 476 -7.31 -17.59 -0.42
C LYS A 476 -7.03 -16.77 -1.69
N GLU A 477 -8.06 -16.40 -2.45
CA GLU A 477 -7.92 -15.67 -3.71
C GLU A 477 -7.27 -14.29 -3.53
N VAL A 478 -7.64 -13.58 -2.48
CA VAL A 478 -7.07 -12.26 -2.14
C VAL A 478 -5.61 -12.42 -1.69
N THR A 479 -5.31 -13.42 -0.86
CA THR A 479 -3.94 -13.70 -0.38
C THR A 479 -3.02 -14.07 -1.55
N ASP A 480 -3.40 -15.06 -2.35
CA ASP A 480 -2.63 -15.49 -3.53
C ASP A 480 -2.39 -14.29 -4.48
N SER A 481 -3.40 -13.44 -4.69
CA SER A 481 -3.27 -12.27 -5.56
C SER A 481 -2.38 -11.18 -4.97
N MET A 482 -2.38 -11.00 -3.65
CA MET A 482 -1.52 -10.03 -2.95
C MET A 482 -0.06 -10.49 -2.93
N ASP A 483 0.20 -11.78 -2.72
CA ASP A 483 1.53 -12.38 -2.77
C ASP A 483 2.17 -12.20 -4.16
N GLU A 484 1.35 -12.26 -5.21
CA GLU A 484 1.74 -12.02 -6.61
C GLU A 484 1.68 -10.53 -7.00
N TYR A 485 1.40 -9.61 -6.07
CA TYR A 485 1.24 -8.17 -6.31
C TYR A 485 0.14 -7.80 -7.34
N GLN A 486 -0.81 -8.69 -7.62
CA GLN A 486 -1.90 -8.50 -8.58
C GLN A 486 -3.10 -7.79 -7.93
N LEU A 487 -2.91 -6.51 -7.58
CA LEU A 487 -3.86 -5.70 -6.79
C LEU A 487 -5.30 -5.66 -7.33
N THR A 488 -5.48 -5.61 -8.65
CA THR A 488 -6.80 -5.61 -9.27
C THR A 488 -7.52 -6.94 -9.10
N LYS A 489 -6.79 -8.06 -9.15
CA LYS A 489 -7.33 -9.40 -8.89
C LYS A 489 -7.59 -9.64 -7.40
N ALA A 490 -6.80 -9.02 -6.53
CA ALA A 490 -7.06 -9.05 -5.08
C ALA A 490 -8.34 -8.27 -4.70
N THR A 491 -8.63 -7.15 -5.38
CA THR A 491 -9.70 -6.23 -4.94
C THR A 491 -11.07 -6.47 -5.57
N ARG A 492 -11.15 -6.92 -6.82
CA ARG A 492 -12.45 -7.15 -7.49
C ARG A 492 -13.32 -8.24 -6.83
N PRO A 493 -12.77 -9.37 -6.36
CA PRO A 493 -13.56 -10.39 -5.65
C PRO A 493 -14.25 -9.86 -4.38
N LEU A 494 -13.64 -8.89 -3.69
CA LEU A 494 -14.22 -8.27 -2.49
C LEU A 494 -15.56 -7.58 -2.80
N ILE A 495 -15.68 -6.92 -3.95
CA ILE A 495 -16.93 -6.28 -4.40
C ILE A 495 -18.04 -7.32 -4.51
N ASN A 496 -17.74 -8.41 -5.22
CA ASN A 496 -18.70 -9.49 -5.41
C ASN A 496 -19.08 -10.12 -4.08
N PHE A 497 -18.13 -10.36 -3.19
CA PHE A 497 -18.42 -10.96 -1.88
C PHE A 497 -19.31 -10.07 -1.01
N VAL A 498 -19.08 -8.76 -0.97
CA VAL A 498 -19.96 -7.83 -0.23
C VAL A 498 -21.38 -7.83 -0.81
N ASP A 499 -21.53 -7.91 -2.13
CA ASP A 499 -22.83 -8.07 -2.77
C ASP A 499 -23.54 -9.36 -2.31
N ILE A 500 -22.85 -10.52 -2.36
CA ILE A 500 -23.49 -11.80 -1.97
C ILE A 500 -23.79 -11.84 -0.46
N LEU A 501 -22.93 -11.22 0.35
CA LEU A 501 -23.13 -11.11 1.79
C LEU A 501 -24.40 -10.32 2.11
N SER A 502 -24.58 -9.15 1.49
CA SER A 502 -25.76 -8.30 1.71
C SER A 502 -27.02 -8.87 1.04
N ASN A 503 -26.97 -9.05 -0.27
CA ASN A 503 -28.15 -9.28 -1.10
C ASN A 503 -28.62 -10.73 -1.13
N TRP A 504 -27.82 -11.67 -0.63
CA TRP A 504 -28.19 -13.08 -0.52
C TRP A 504 -28.18 -13.56 0.92
N TYR A 505 -27.02 -13.56 1.58
CA TYR A 505 -26.89 -14.12 2.93
C TYR A 505 -27.73 -13.35 3.96
N VAL A 506 -27.46 -12.04 4.16
CA VAL A 506 -28.19 -11.22 5.14
C VAL A 506 -29.67 -11.20 4.83
N ARG A 507 -30.05 -10.95 3.57
CA ARG A 507 -31.47 -10.90 3.16
C ARG A 507 -32.22 -12.19 3.47
N ARG A 508 -31.67 -13.36 3.16
CA ARG A 508 -32.31 -14.66 3.44
C ARG A 508 -32.23 -15.06 4.91
N SER A 509 -31.24 -14.55 5.66
CA SER A 509 -31.08 -14.81 7.08
C SER A 509 -31.88 -13.84 7.99
N ARG A 510 -32.50 -12.77 7.47
CA ARG A 510 -33.22 -11.76 8.29
C ARG A 510 -34.18 -12.36 9.32
N ARG A 511 -34.98 -13.36 8.92
CA ARG A 511 -35.92 -14.03 9.83
C ARG A 511 -35.23 -14.70 11.03
N ARG A 512 -33.99 -15.15 10.87
CA ARG A 512 -33.19 -15.78 11.94
C ARG A 512 -32.76 -14.75 12.98
N PHE A 513 -32.53 -13.50 12.58
CA PHE A 513 -32.22 -12.38 13.49
C PHE A 513 -33.46 -11.83 14.21
N TRP A 514 -34.68 -12.05 13.67
CA TRP A 514 -35.93 -11.55 14.25
C TRP A 514 -36.63 -12.48 15.24
N LYS A 515 -36.33 -13.79 15.26
CA LYS A 515 -37.00 -14.72 16.17
C LYS A 515 -36.92 -14.21 17.61
N SER A 516 -38.06 -14.22 18.31
CA SER A 516 -38.21 -13.72 19.69
C SER A 516 -37.46 -14.57 20.71
N GLU A 517 -37.17 -15.83 20.39
CA GLU A 517 -36.38 -16.73 21.23
C GLU A 517 -34.91 -16.74 20.77
N ASN A 518 -34.00 -16.69 21.75
CA ASN A 518 -32.56 -16.83 21.51
C ASN A 518 -32.24 -18.32 21.33
N ASP A 519 -32.70 -18.89 20.21
CA ASP A 519 -32.46 -20.29 19.84
C ASP A 519 -31.01 -20.50 19.33
N GLY A 520 -30.57 -21.76 19.26
CA GLY A 520 -29.21 -22.08 18.78
C GLY A 520 -28.94 -21.57 17.36
N ASP A 521 -29.96 -21.55 16.49
CA ASP A 521 -29.88 -21.12 15.09
C ASP A 521 -29.62 -19.59 14.97
N LYS A 522 -30.28 -18.77 15.81
CA LYS A 522 -30.07 -17.32 15.88
C LYS A 522 -28.65 -16.98 16.31
N ASN A 523 -28.13 -17.67 17.32
CA ASN A 523 -26.75 -17.48 17.76
C ASN A 523 -25.73 -17.92 16.69
N GLU A 524 -26.00 -18.99 15.92
CA GLU A 524 -25.16 -19.36 14.77
C GLU A 524 -25.13 -18.26 13.69
N ALA A 525 -26.27 -17.64 13.39
CA ALA A 525 -26.34 -16.53 12.44
C ALA A 525 -25.50 -15.32 12.89
N TYR A 526 -25.58 -14.94 14.17
CA TYR A 526 -24.74 -13.87 14.73
C TYR A 526 -23.25 -14.20 14.67
N ARG A 527 -22.86 -15.40 15.10
CA ARG A 527 -21.46 -15.84 15.08
C ARG A 527 -20.88 -15.85 13.66
N THR A 528 -21.67 -16.32 12.69
CA THR A 528 -21.28 -16.34 11.28
C THR A 528 -21.09 -14.93 10.74
N LEU A 529 -22.08 -14.06 10.88
CA LEU A 529 -22.00 -12.69 10.35
C LEU A 529 -20.90 -11.86 11.03
N HIS A 530 -20.71 -12.02 12.34
CA HIS A 530 -19.58 -11.41 13.06
C HIS A 530 -18.24 -11.89 12.51
N THR A 531 -18.06 -13.20 12.36
CA THR A 531 -16.82 -13.79 11.80
C THR A 531 -16.55 -13.25 10.39
N VAL A 532 -17.56 -13.19 9.54
CA VAL A 532 -17.43 -12.66 8.18
C VAL A 532 -17.03 -11.19 8.20
N LEU A 533 -17.70 -10.34 8.97
CA LEU A 533 -17.40 -8.91 9.03
C LEU A 533 -16.00 -8.63 9.59
N VAL A 534 -15.57 -9.38 10.60
CA VAL A 534 -14.22 -9.22 11.19
C VAL A 534 -13.14 -9.64 10.18
N THR A 535 -13.27 -10.80 9.55
CA THR A 535 -12.31 -11.29 8.55
C THR A 535 -12.28 -10.39 7.31
N LEU A 536 -13.44 -9.95 6.83
CA LEU A 536 -13.54 -9.01 5.72
C LEU A 536 -12.88 -7.67 6.05
N SER A 537 -13.02 -7.20 7.30
CA SER A 537 -12.33 -5.96 7.75
C SER A 537 -10.81 -6.10 7.65
N LYS A 538 -10.25 -7.26 8.02
CA LYS A 538 -8.82 -7.56 7.86
C LYS A 538 -8.39 -7.58 6.39
N LEU A 539 -9.14 -8.26 5.53
CA LEU A 539 -8.84 -8.33 4.09
C LEU A 539 -8.90 -6.96 3.40
N LEU A 540 -9.85 -6.11 3.80
CA LEU A 540 -10.03 -4.77 3.23
C LEU A 540 -9.05 -3.74 3.79
N ALA A 541 -8.41 -3.97 4.94
CA ALA A 541 -7.58 -2.98 5.63
C ALA A 541 -6.48 -2.33 4.77
N PRO A 542 -5.72 -3.07 3.92
CA PRO A 542 -4.73 -2.44 3.04
C PRO A 542 -5.32 -1.47 2.00
N PHE A 543 -6.59 -1.66 1.64
CA PHE A 543 -7.27 -0.94 0.56
C PHE A 543 -8.18 0.18 1.08
N MET A 544 -8.87 -0.05 2.19
CA MET A 544 -9.84 0.86 2.83
C MET A 544 -9.56 0.97 4.34
N PRO A 545 -8.45 1.61 4.73
CA PRO A 545 -7.94 1.54 6.10
C PRO A 545 -8.83 2.22 7.14
N SER A 546 -9.66 3.20 6.76
CA SER A 546 -10.41 4.05 7.70
C SER A 546 -11.75 3.41 8.08
N VAL A 547 -12.49 2.94 7.09
CA VAL A 547 -13.79 2.26 7.24
C VAL A 547 -13.60 0.94 7.97
N THR A 548 -12.58 0.17 7.59
CA THR A 548 -12.29 -1.13 8.20
C THR A 548 -11.83 -1.00 9.64
N GLU A 549 -11.03 0.01 9.97
CA GLU A 549 -10.63 0.31 11.35
C GLU A 549 -11.85 0.58 12.23
N THR A 550 -12.80 1.37 11.72
CA THR A 550 -14.04 1.72 12.45
C THR A 550 -14.91 0.47 12.70
N ILE A 551 -15.15 -0.32 11.64
CA ILE A 551 -15.94 -1.56 11.74
C ILE A 551 -15.26 -2.53 12.71
N PHE A 552 -13.96 -2.79 12.53
CA PHE A 552 -13.20 -3.74 13.32
C PHE A 552 -13.19 -3.37 14.81
N LYS A 553 -12.83 -2.13 15.14
CA LYS A 553 -12.81 -1.64 16.54
C LYS A 553 -14.15 -1.81 17.22
N ASN A 554 -15.26 -1.49 16.54
CA ASN A 554 -16.58 -1.66 17.15
C ASN A 554 -16.92 -3.14 17.37
N LEU A 555 -16.61 -4.01 16.40
CA LEU A 555 -16.96 -5.43 16.46
C LEU A 555 -16.09 -6.25 17.41
N THR A 556 -14.83 -5.88 17.62
CA THR A 556 -13.84 -6.69 18.37
C THR A 556 -13.36 -6.06 19.67
N ARG A 557 -13.48 -4.73 19.82
CA ARG A 557 -12.89 -3.94 20.92
C ARG A 557 -11.36 -4.03 21.00
N GLN A 558 -10.70 -4.54 19.96
CA GLN A 558 -9.23 -4.57 19.88
C GLN A 558 -8.67 -3.22 19.42
N GLU A 559 -7.36 -3.03 19.60
CA GLU A 559 -6.69 -1.74 19.40
C GLU A 559 -6.76 -1.23 17.96
N SER A 560 -6.50 -2.08 16.96
CA SER A 560 -6.54 -1.68 15.55
C SER A 560 -6.59 -2.90 14.65
N VAL A 561 -7.24 -2.79 13.49
CA VAL A 561 -7.17 -3.81 12.43
C VAL A 561 -5.76 -3.88 11.81
N HIS A 562 -5.02 -2.76 11.83
CA HIS A 562 -3.69 -2.63 11.21
C HIS A 562 -2.58 -3.29 12.03
N MET A 563 -2.89 -3.74 13.25
CA MET A 563 -1.99 -4.50 14.13
C MET A 563 -2.35 -5.99 14.18
N GLN A 564 -3.25 -6.44 13.30
CA GLN A 564 -3.70 -7.82 13.25
C GLN A 564 -2.91 -8.65 12.26
N GLU A 565 -2.74 -9.93 12.59
CA GLU A 565 -2.28 -10.92 11.63
C GLU A 565 -3.25 -11.05 10.45
N TRP A 566 -2.66 -11.24 9.26
CA TRP A 566 -3.40 -11.48 8.03
C TRP A 566 -4.22 -12.77 8.14
N PRO A 567 -5.50 -12.79 7.72
CA PRO A 567 -6.34 -13.97 7.87
C PRO A 567 -5.85 -15.14 7.01
N ALA A 568 -5.77 -16.33 7.61
CA ALA A 568 -5.48 -17.56 6.89
C ALA A 568 -6.75 -18.24 6.37
N ALA A 569 -6.70 -18.80 5.16
CA ALA A 569 -7.79 -19.61 4.62
C ALA A 569 -7.80 -21.01 5.25
N ASP A 570 -8.93 -21.41 5.84
CA ASP A 570 -9.14 -22.77 6.32
C ASP A 570 -9.82 -23.60 5.23
N LEU A 571 -9.08 -24.56 4.68
CA LEU A 571 -9.56 -25.42 3.61
C LEU A 571 -10.70 -26.36 4.05
N SER A 572 -10.87 -26.60 5.35
CA SER A 572 -11.93 -27.46 5.88
C SER A 572 -13.32 -26.84 5.75
N PHE A 573 -13.42 -25.51 5.72
CA PHE A 573 -14.67 -24.80 5.46
C PHE A 573 -15.02 -24.70 3.96
N ILE A 574 -14.08 -25.02 3.06
CA ILE A 574 -14.30 -24.85 1.61
C ILE A 574 -15.12 -26.03 1.05
N GLU A 575 -16.42 -25.83 0.99
CA GLU A 575 -17.40 -26.74 0.42
C GLU A 575 -17.61 -26.45 -1.08
N LYS A 576 -16.68 -26.91 -1.93
CA LYS A 576 -16.68 -26.60 -3.38
C LYS A 576 -18.00 -26.93 -4.08
N ASN A 577 -18.63 -28.06 -3.71
CA ASN A 577 -19.91 -28.47 -4.28
C ASN A 577 -21.03 -27.50 -3.87
N LEU A 578 -21.11 -27.14 -2.58
CA LEU A 578 -22.09 -26.18 -2.07
C LEU A 578 -21.97 -24.81 -2.74
N ASN A 579 -20.74 -24.31 -2.89
CA ASN A 579 -20.48 -23.03 -3.57
C ASN A 579 -20.94 -23.09 -5.03
N LYS A 580 -20.66 -24.20 -5.74
CA LYS A 580 -21.10 -24.40 -7.12
C LYS A 580 -22.63 -24.44 -7.22
N GLU A 581 -23.30 -25.17 -6.34
CA GLU A 581 -24.77 -25.25 -6.29
C GLU A 581 -25.40 -23.87 -6.11
N ILE A 582 -24.96 -23.11 -5.10
CA ILE A 582 -25.53 -21.79 -4.80
C ILE A 582 -25.20 -20.79 -5.90
N ARG A 583 -24.00 -20.86 -6.50
CA ARG A 583 -23.66 -20.04 -7.68
C ARG A 583 -24.61 -20.33 -8.83
N THR A 584 -24.90 -21.60 -9.13
CA THR A 584 -25.87 -21.99 -10.16
C THR A 584 -27.28 -21.45 -9.86
N VAL A 585 -27.75 -21.60 -8.62
CA VAL A 585 -29.06 -21.06 -8.18
C VAL A 585 -29.12 -19.53 -8.35
N ARG A 586 -28.08 -18.81 -7.93
CA ARG A 586 -27.99 -17.35 -8.10
C ARG A 586 -27.95 -16.94 -9.57
N THR A 587 -27.27 -17.69 -10.45
CA THR A 587 -27.31 -17.44 -11.89
C THR A 587 -28.72 -17.59 -12.44
N ILE A 588 -29.45 -18.64 -12.07
CA ILE A 588 -30.86 -18.83 -12.49
C ILE A 588 -31.72 -17.64 -12.08
N VAL A 589 -31.62 -17.23 -10.81
CA VAL A 589 -32.37 -16.07 -10.29
C VAL A 589 -31.99 -14.78 -11.02
N SER A 590 -30.69 -14.54 -11.24
CA SER A 590 -30.21 -13.35 -11.96
C SER A 590 -30.75 -13.27 -13.39
N LEU A 591 -30.73 -14.40 -14.12
CA LEU A 591 -31.29 -14.47 -15.48
C LEU A 591 -32.80 -14.22 -15.49
N ALA A 592 -33.54 -14.82 -14.55
CA ALA A 592 -34.98 -14.58 -14.39
C ALA A 592 -35.30 -13.11 -14.08
N LEU A 593 -34.56 -12.48 -13.16
CA LEU A 593 -34.73 -11.07 -12.82
C LEU A 593 -34.37 -10.15 -13.98
N ARG A 594 -33.39 -10.52 -14.82
CA ARG A 594 -33.06 -9.78 -16.04
C ARG A 594 -34.21 -9.80 -17.06
N ILE A 595 -34.87 -10.96 -17.24
CA ILE A 595 -36.07 -11.08 -18.07
C ILE A 595 -37.15 -10.11 -17.58
N ARG A 596 -37.45 -10.12 -16.28
CA ARG A 596 -38.39 -9.18 -15.66
C ARG A 596 -38.02 -7.72 -15.90
N GLY A 597 -36.76 -7.37 -15.71
CA GLY A 597 -36.25 -6.01 -15.94
C GLY A 597 -36.46 -5.56 -17.39
N LYS A 598 -36.20 -6.43 -18.38
CA LYS A 598 -36.45 -6.14 -19.80
C LYS A 598 -37.93 -5.90 -20.13
N LYS A 599 -38.84 -6.49 -19.34
CA LYS A 599 -40.29 -6.31 -19.49
C LYS A 599 -40.90 -5.29 -18.54
N ASN A 600 -40.07 -4.64 -17.71
CA ASN A 600 -40.53 -3.75 -16.64
C ASN A 600 -41.53 -4.40 -15.66
N ILE A 601 -41.44 -5.73 -15.47
CA ILE A 601 -42.29 -6.45 -14.52
C ILE A 601 -41.63 -6.39 -13.14
N LYS A 602 -42.31 -5.75 -12.17
CA LYS A 602 -41.83 -5.66 -10.78
C LYS A 602 -41.72 -7.05 -10.14
N VAL A 603 -40.74 -7.26 -9.26
CA VAL A 603 -40.59 -8.55 -8.57
C VAL A 603 -41.82 -8.91 -7.71
N ARG A 604 -42.51 -7.89 -7.18
CA ARG A 604 -43.73 -8.08 -6.39
C ARG A 604 -44.92 -8.61 -7.20
N GLN A 605 -44.93 -8.44 -8.51
CA GLN A 605 -45.93 -9.02 -9.41
C GLN A 605 -45.64 -10.52 -9.58
N PRO A 606 -46.43 -11.44 -8.99
CA PRO A 606 -46.19 -12.87 -9.15
C PRO A 606 -46.37 -13.30 -10.60
N LEU A 607 -45.55 -14.27 -11.02
CA LEU A 607 -45.65 -14.91 -12.33
C LEU A 607 -46.07 -16.38 -12.18
N SER A 608 -46.72 -16.92 -13.19
CA SER A 608 -47.19 -18.31 -13.19
C SER A 608 -46.02 -19.30 -13.08
N LYS A 609 -45.02 -19.17 -13.96
CA LYS A 609 -44.07 -20.25 -14.21
C LYS A 609 -42.67 -19.79 -14.58
N LEU A 610 -41.69 -20.45 -13.98
CA LEU A 610 -40.28 -20.46 -14.40
C LEU A 610 -39.99 -21.79 -15.10
N ILE A 611 -39.36 -21.74 -16.27
CA ILE A 611 -38.95 -22.93 -17.01
C ILE A 611 -37.44 -22.92 -17.23
N LEU A 612 -36.79 -24.04 -16.93
CA LEU A 612 -35.35 -24.20 -17.04
C LEU A 612 -34.97 -25.28 -18.06
N VAL A 613 -33.98 -24.97 -18.89
CA VAL A 613 -33.23 -25.96 -19.66
C VAL A 613 -31.82 -26.00 -19.09
N LEU A 614 -31.42 -27.17 -18.59
CA LEU A 614 -30.14 -27.37 -17.92
C LEU A 614 -29.13 -28.04 -18.86
N PRO A 615 -27.85 -27.62 -18.85
CA PRO A 615 -26.79 -28.33 -19.56
C PRO A 615 -26.50 -29.69 -18.90
N ALA A 616 -25.89 -30.61 -19.65
CA ALA A 616 -25.64 -31.99 -19.23
C ALA A 616 -24.88 -32.12 -17.88
N GLY A 617 -24.10 -31.12 -17.49
CA GLY A 617 -23.34 -31.09 -16.23
C GLY A 617 -24.13 -30.68 -14.98
N ILE A 618 -25.41 -30.27 -15.10
CA ILE A 618 -26.22 -29.80 -13.97
C ILE A 618 -27.39 -30.75 -13.75
N LYS A 619 -27.44 -31.38 -12.57
CA LYS A 619 -28.49 -32.34 -12.22
C LYS A 619 -29.79 -31.63 -11.87
N LYS A 620 -30.90 -32.03 -12.49
CA LYS A 620 -32.25 -31.55 -12.15
C LYS A 620 -32.56 -31.68 -10.64
N THR A 621 -32.17 -32.80 -10.03
CA THR A 621 -32.39 -33.07 -8.60
C THR A 621 -31.72 -32.04 -7.68
N MET A 622 -30.57 -31.50 -8.10
CA MET A 622 -29.89 -30.44 -7.35
C MET A 622 -30.74 -29.15 -7.36
N ILE A 623 -31.22 -28.73 -8.53
CA ILE A 623 -32.05 -27.53 -8.65
C ILE A 623 -33.38 -27.68 -7.90
N GLU A 624 -34.00 -28.86 -7.96
CA GLU A 624 -35.23 -29.15 -7.18
C GLU A 624 -35.01 -29.00 -5.66
N SER A 625 -33.81 -29.31 -5.14
CA SER A 625 -33.50 -29.10 -3.72
C SER A 625 -33.45 -27.62 -3.30
N TYR A 626 -33.40 -26.69 -4.27
CA TYR A 626 -33.50 -25.25 -4.09
C TYR A 626 -34.76 -24.66 -4.74
N ARG A 627 -35.78 -25.48 -5.05
CA ARG A 627 -37.02 -25.04 -5.70
C ARG A 627 -37.64 -23.84 -5.00
N ASP A 628 -37.86 -23.95 -3.69
CA ASP A 628 -38.54 -22.90 -2.92
C ASP A 628 -37.69 -21.62 -2.88
N VAL A 629 -36.37 -21.76 -2.71
CA VAL A 629 -35.42 -20.65 -2.79
C VAL A 629 -35.57 -19.93 -4.12
N ILE A 630 -35.55 -20.65 -5.25
CA ILE A 630 -35.64 -20.06 -6.58
C ILE A 630 -36.99 -19.37 -6.77
N LEU A 631 -38.09 -20.04 -6.44
CA LEU A 631 -39.45 -19.53 -6.63
C LEU A 631 -39.75 -18.30 -5.76
N GLU A 632 -39.26 -18.26 -4.53
CA GLU A 632 -39.36 -17.09 -3.64
C GLU A 632 -38.63 -15.87 -4.23
N GLU A 633 -37.38 -16.06 -4.68
CA GLU A 633 -36.52 -14.99 -5.20
C GLU A 633 -37.08 -14.35 -6.47
N ILE A 634 -37.63 -15.19 -7.34
CA ILE A 634 -38.23 -14.75 -8.59
C ILE A 634 -39.74 -14.51 -8.46
N ASN A 635 -40.35 -14.73 -7.29
CA ASN A 635 -41.79 -14.68 -7.09
C ASN A 635 -42.59 -15.32 -8.25
N ALA A 636 -42.35 -16.60 -8.50
CA ALA A 636 -43.11 -17.41 -9.45
C ALA A 636 -43.80 -18.58 -8.74
N LYS A 637 -44.91 -19.07 -9.28
CA LYS A 637 -45.72 -20.13 -8.63
C LYS A 637 -45.17 -21.53 -8.90
N GLU A 638 -44.67 -21.79 -10.10
CA GLU A 638 -44.22 -23.13 -10.51
C GLU A 638 -42.81 -23.10 -11.13
N LEU A 639 -42.00 -24.13 -10.82
CA LEU A 639 -40.75 -24.43 -11.50
C LEU A 639 -40.93 -25.66 -12.40
N ALA A 640 -40.57 -25.55 -13.67
CA ALA A 640 -40.57 -26.65 -14.63
C ALA A 640 -39.23 -26.80 -15.36
N PHE A 641 -39.01 -28.00 -15.91
CA PHE A 641 -37.81 -28.35 -16.65
C PHE A 641 -38.18 -28.85 -18.05
N GLU A 642 -37.49 -28.34 -19.06
CA GLU A 642 -37.66 -28.71 -20.47
C GLU A 642 -36.35 -29.27 -21.03
N LYS A 643 -36.44 -30.19 -21.98
CA LYS A 643 -35.26 -30.90 -22.55
C LYS A 643 -34.87 -30.49 -23.97
N ASP A 644 -35.69 -29.74 -24.69
CA ASP A 644 -35.46 -29.46 -26.12
C ASP A 644 -35.96 -28.07 -26.55
N GLY A 645 -35.47 -27.57 -27.70
CA GLY A 645 -35.66 -26.25 -28.33
C GLY A 645 -37.10 -25.79 -28.64
N ARG A 646 -38.05 -26.07 -27.75
CA ARG A 646 -39.42 -25.56 -27.72
C ARG A 646 -39.51 -24.12 -27.24
N LEU A 647 -38.67 -23.71 -26.28
CA LEU A 647 -38.78 -22.41 -25.62
C LEU A 647 -38.07 -21.27 -26.38
N ALA A 648 -37.00 -21.59 -27.11
CA ALA A 648 -36.17 -20.57 -27.74
C ALA A 648 -35.46 -21.08 -28.99
N THR A 649 -35.17 -20.16 -29.91
CA THR A 649 -34.26 -20.40 -31.05
C THR A 649 -32.86 -19.86 -30.71
N PRO A 650 -31.79 -20.61 -31.02
CA PRO A 650 -30.44 -20.10 -30.82
C PRO A 650 -30.20 -18.91 -31.76
N VAL A 651 -29.45 -17.92 -31.26
CA VAL A 651 -28.99 -16.75 -32.01
C VAL A 651 -27.47 -16.70 -31.87
N LEU A 652 -26.76 -16.91 -32.96
CA LEU A 652 -25.31 -16.84 -32.98
C LEU A 652 -24.87 -15.38 -33.13
N THR A 653 -23.93 -14.93 -32.30
CA THR A 653 -23.27 -13.63 -32.43
C THR A 653 -21.77 -13.86 -32.59
N VAL A 654 -21.17 -13.27 -33.63
CA VAL A 654 -19.78 -13.51 -34.01
C VAL A 654 -18.88 -12.37 -33.52
N ASP A 655 -17.71 -12.68 -32.97
CA ASP A 655 -16.71 -11.67 -32.57
C ASP A 655 -15.87 -11.22 -33.78
N ALA A 656 -16.30 -10.12 -34.39
CA ALA A 656 -15.65 -9.53 -35.56
C ALA A 656 -14.15 -9.24 -35.35
N ARG A 657 -13.70 -8.98 -34.10
CA ARG A 657 -12.29 -8.68 -33.82
C ARG A 657 -11.40 -9.91 -33.93
N LYS A 658 -11.93 -11.09 -33.58
CA LYS A 658 -11.20 -12.36 -33.65
C LYS A 658 -11.18 -12.94 -35.06
N ILE A 659 -12.30 -12.83 -35.76
CA ILE A 659 -12.46 -13.46 -37.08
C ILE A 659 -11.98 -12.57 -38.23
N GLY A 660 -11.92 -11.25 -38.02
CA GLY A 660 -11.48 -10.26 -39.01
C GLY A 660 -10.11 -10.55 -39.63
N PRO A 661 -9.07 -10.87 -38.84
CA PRO A 661 -7.76 -11.26 -39.36
C PRO A 661 -7.77 -12.54 -40.23
N ARG A 662 -8.73 -13.46 -40.01
CA ARG A 662 -8.83 -14.73 -40.74
C ARG A 662 -9.66 -14.63 -42.01
N PHE A 663 -10.77 -13.88 -41.97
CA PHE A 663 -11.76 -13.89 -43.05
C PHE A 663 -11.90 -12.56 -43.79
N GLY A 664 -11.24 -11.48 -43.34
CA GLY A 664 -11.17 -10.22 -44.09
C GLY A 664 -12.55 -9.69 -44.50
N ALA A 665 -12.76 -9.49 -45.81
CA ALA A 665 -14.00 -8.99 -46.38
C ALA A 665 -15.23 -9.90 -46.15
N ASP A 666 -15.01 -11.22 -46.01
CA ASP A 666 -16.09 -12.20 -45.78
C ASP A 666 -16.65 -12.15 -44.36
N THR A 667 -15.97 -11.45 -43.44
CA THR A 667 -16.42 -11.24 -42.06
C THR A 667 -17.86 -10.69 -42.01
N GLN A 668 -18.20 -9.77 -42.91
CA GLN A 668 -19.55 -9.19 -42.96
C GLN A 668 -20.60 -10.21 -43.43
N THR A 669 -20.25 -11.05 -44.40
CA THR A 669 -21.10 -12.14 -44.90
C THR A 669 -21.37 -13.17 -43.79
N ILE A 670 -20.33 -13.54 -43.05
CA ILE A 670 -20.39 -14.46 -41.90
C ILE A 670 -21.32 -13.90 -40.81
N ILE A 671 -21.21 -12.60 -40.49
CA ILE A 671 -22.08 -11.93 -39.51
C ILE A 671 -23.55 -11.90 -39.96
N VAL A 672 -23.81 -11.64 -41.24
CA VAL A 672 -25.18 -11.60 -41.79
C VAL A 672 -25.82 -12.98 -41.79
N ALA A 673 -25.12 -14.01 -42.30
CA ALA A 673 -25.62 -15.39 -42.32
C ALA A 673 -25.88 -15.93 -40.90
N SER A 674 -24.97 -15.63 -39.96
CA SER A 674 -25.14 -15.93 -38.53
C SER A 674 -26.43 -15.33 -37.94
N LYS A 675 -26.74 -14.06 -38.25
CA LYS A 675 -27.97 -13.38 -37.79
C LYS A 675 -29.25 -13.92 -38.44
N GLN A 676 -29.16 -14.44 -39.67
CA GLN A 676 -30.29 -15.00 -40.41
C GLN A 676 -30.62 -16.45 -39.99
N GLY A 677 -29.79 -17.06 -39.14
CA GLY A 677 -29.99 -18.44 -38.70
C GLY A 677 -29.35 -19.48 -39.61
N ASP A 678 -28.60 -19.05 -40.63
CA ASP A 678 -27.90 -19.92 -41.57
C ASP A 678 -26.58 -20.39 -40.98
N TYR A 679 -26.66 -21.27 -39.97
CA TYR A 679 -25.50 -21.90 -39.36
C TYR A 679 -25.84 -23.28 -38.78
N ALA A 680 -24.84 -24.15 -38.69
CA ALA A 680 -24.96 -25.47 -38.06
C ALA A 680 -23.89 -25.62 -36.97
N ILE A 681 -24.34 -25.78 -35.72
CA ILE A 681 -23.47 -26.11 -34.59
C ILE A 681 -23.15 -27.61 -34.67
N GLN A 682 -21.87 -27.94 -34.75
CA GLN A 682 -21.39 -29.31 -34.83
C GLN A 682 -21.21 -29.92 -33.42
N HIS A 683 -21.19 -31.25 -33.34
CA HIS A 683 -20.99 -31.97 -32.07
C HIS A 683 -19.62 -31.70 -31.41
N ASP A 684 -18.63 -31.27 -32.19
CA ASP A 684 -17.29 -30.89 -31.71
C ASP A 684 -17.22 -29.44 -31.18
N GLY A 685 -18.35 -28.72 -31.18
CA GLY A 685 -18.44 -27.32 -30.72
C GLY A 685 -18.08 -26.27 -31.77
N THR A 686 -17.71 -26.67 -33.00
CA THR A 686 -17.49 -25.73 -34.11
C THR A 686 -18.80 -25.27 -34.74
N VAL A 687 -18.82 -24.06 -35.28
CA VAL A 687 -19.99 -23.52 -35.98
C VAL A 687 -19.70 -23.36 -37.45
N LYS A 688 -20.49 -24.05 -38.29
CA LYS A 688 -20.40 -23.98 -39.75
C LYS A 688 -21.39 -22.97 -40.31
N ILE A 689 -20.92 -22.04 -41.12
CA ILE A 689 -21.75 -21.08 -41.85
C ILE A 689 -21.66 -21.39 -43.36
N PRO A 690 -22.79 -21.62 -44.05
CA PRO A 690 -22.80 -21.89 -45.49
C PRO A 690 -22.19 -20.73 -46.29
N ALA A 691 -21.40 -21.04 -47.31
CA ALA A 691 -20.82 -20.07 -48.23
C ALA A 691 -21.28 -20.37 -49.66
N LYS A 692 -21.66 -19.34 -50.43
CA LYS A 692 -22.06 -19.53 -51.84
C LYS A 692 -20.81 -19.68 -52.71
N GLY A 693 -20.58 -20.90 -53.23
CA GLY A 693 -19.51 -21.19 -54.20
C GLY A 693 -18.15 -21.56 -53.61
N THR A 694 -18.05 -21.75 -52.28
CA THR A 694 -16.83 -22.15 -51.55
C THR A 694 -17.17 -23.11 -50.39
N PRO A 695 -16.18 -23.78 -49.76
CA PRO A 695 -16.42 -24.58 -48.55
C PRO A 695 -16.99 -23.71 -47.41
N ALA A 696 -17.88 -24.28 -46.60
CA ALA A 696 -18.50 -23.59 -45.47
C ALA A 696 -17.45 -22.98 -44.52
N TYR A 697 -17.70 -21.75 -44.04
CA TYR A 697 -16.85 -21.11 -43.05
C TYR A 697 -16.97 -21.86 -41.72
N THR A 698 -15.84 -22.13 -41.05
CA THR A 698 -15.82 -22.82 -39.75
C THR A 698 -15.30 -21.87 -38.68
N LEU A 699 -16.14 -21.57 -37.70
CA LEU A 699 -15.84 -20.74 -36.54
C LEU A 699 -15.58 -21.62 -35.31
N GLN A 700 -14.57 -21.23 -34.52
CA GLN A 700 -14.28 -21.84 -33.23
C GLN A 700 -15.25 -21.33 -32.16
N ILE A 701 -15.44 -22.11 -31.09
CA ILE A 701 -16.39 -21.79 -30.02
C ILE A 701 -16.08 -20.46 -29.31
N ASP A 702 -14.81 -20.03 -29.29
CA ASP A 702 -14.40 -18.77 -28.67
C ASP A 702 -14.53 -17.55 -29.62
N GLU A 703 -14.81 -17.79 -30.89
CA GLU A 703 -15.07 -16.78 -31.93
C GLU A 703 -16.55 -16.40 -32.01
N VAL A 704 -17.41 -17.14 -31.30
CA VAL A 704 -18.86 -16.99 -31.33
C VAL A 704 -19.44 -17.00 -29.93
N SER A 705 -20.60 -16.38 -29.78
CA SER A 705 -21.44 -16.47 -28.59
C SER A 705 -22.82 -16.90 -29.01
N ILE A 706 -23.36 -17.93 -28.35
CA ILE A 706 -24.71 -18.44 -28.60
C ILE A 706 -25.63 -17.80 -27.58
N GLY A 707 -26.47 -16.88 -28.03
CA GLY A 707 -27.64 -16.40 -27.30
C GLY A 707 -28.88 -17.21 -27.68
N TYR A 708 -30.01 -16.92 -27.04
CA TYR A 708 -31.30 -17.55 -27.35
C TYR A 708 -32.38 -16.48 -27.43
N LYS A 709 -33.29 -16.60 -28.40
CA LYS A 709 -34.48 -15.75 -28.53
C LYS A 709 -35.72 -16.58 -28.22
N GLY A 710 -36.54 -16.11 -27.29
CA GLY A 710 -37.75 -16.81 -26.85
C GLY A 710 -38.80 -16.91 -27.96
N LYS A 711 -39.57 -18.01 -27.97
CA LYS A 711 -40.77 -18.16 -28.81
C LYS A 711 -41.97 -17.47 -28.14
N GLU A 712 -43.05 -17.24 -28.89
CA GLU A 712 -44.23 -16.48 -28.44
C GLU A 712 -44.76 -16.96 -27.07
N GLY A 713 -44.92 -16.03 -26.12
CA GLY A 713 -45.34 -16.30 -24.73
C GLY A 713 -44.20 -16.58 -23.72
N PHE A 714 -42.96 -16.79 -24.18
CA PHE A 714 -41.81 -17.03 -23.29
C PHE A 714 -40.67 -16.08 -23.57
N ASP A 715 -40.24 -15.34 -22.55
CA ASP A 715 -39.02 -14.54 -22.62
C ASP A 715 -37.87 -15.31 -21.98
N VAL A 716 -36.72 -15.30 -22.64
CA VAL A 716 -35.59 -16.16 -22.27
C VAL A 716 -34.30 -15.39 -22.10
N GLU A 717 -33.47 -15.86 -21.18
CA GLU A 717 -32.08 -15.47 -21.00
C GLU A 717 -31.23 -16.74 -20.90
N SER A 718 -29.95 -16.62 -21.24
CA SER A 718 -29.04 -17.75 -21.23
C SER A 718 -27.66 -17.35 -20.76
N GLU A 719 -27.05 -18.21 -19.94
CA GLU A 719 -25.67 -18.05 -19.49
C GLU A 719 -25.10 -19.43 -19.13
N LEU A 720 -23.83 -19.68 -19.49
CA LEU A 720 -23.12 -20.95 -19.22
C LEU A 720 -23.88 -22.21 -19.69
N GLY A 721 -24.59 -22.12 -20.81
CA GLY A 721 -25.37 -23.23 -21.37
C GLY A 721 -26.68 -23.54 -20.64
N MET A 722 -27.05 -22.77 -19.61
CA MET A 722 -28.40 -22.79 -19.02
C MET A 722 -29.31 -21.83 -19.79
N ILE A 723 -30.56 -22.24 -20.02
CA ILE A 723 -31.61 -21.37 -20.55
C ILE A 723 -32.67 -21.21 -19.46
N VAL A 724 -32.99 -19.96 -19.17
CA VAL A 724 -34.01 -19.58 -18.21
C VAL A 724 -35.14 -18.90 -18.98
N ALA A 725 -36.36 -19.37 -18.81
CA ALA A 725 -37.55 -18.78 -19.41
C ALA A 725 -38.57 -18.41 -18.33
N LEU A 726 -39.18 -17.23 -18.42
CA LEU A 726 -40.32 -16.83 -17.59
C LEU A 726 -41.57 -16.73 -18.45
N ASP A 727 -42.67 -17.28 -17.93
CA ASP A 727 -44.01 -16.96 -18.44
C ASP A 727 -44.38 -15.56 -17.93
N THR A 728 -44.42 -14.61 -18.86
CA THR A 728 -44.66 -13.19 -18.59
C THR A 728 -46.13 -12.80 -18.70
N VAL A 729 -47.03 -13.75 -18.98
CA VAL A 729 -48.47 -13.52 -19.05
C VAL A 729 -49.03 -13.36 -17.63
N VAL A 730 -49.54 -12.17 -17.32
CA VAL A 730 -50.16 -11.86 -16.03
C VAL A 730 -51.66 -12.08 -16.12
N THR A 731 -52.17 -13.10 -15.43
CA THR A 731 -53.62 -13.35 -15.32
C THR A 731 -54.27 -12.36 -14.35
N PRO A 732 -55.61 -12.15 -14.41
CA PRO A 732 -56.29 -11.24 -13.47
C PRO A 732 -56.03 -11.57 -12.00
N GLU A 733 -55.95 -12.85 -11.64
CA GLU A 733 -55.65 -13.28 -10.27
C GLU A 733 -54.21 -12.95 -9.85
N LEU A 734 -53.23 -13.12 -10.74
CA LEU A 734 -51.86 -12.73 -10.46
C LEU A 734 -51.73 -11.21 -10.34
N GLN A 735 -52.48 -10.45 -11.15
CA GLN A 735 -52.52 -8.99 -11.07
C GLN A 735 -53.06 -8.53 -9.71
N ASP A 736 -54.17 -9.12 -9.25
CA ASP A 736 -54.76 -8.82 -7.94
C ASP A 736 -53.77 -9.06 -6.79
N GLU A 737 -53.06 -10.20 -6.80
CA GLU A 737 -52.03 -10.48 -5.80
C GLU A 737 -50.86 -9.49 -5.87
N GLY A 738 -50.43 -9.10 -7.07
CA GLY A 738 -49.39 -8.10 -7.29
C GLY A 738 -49.77 -6.74 -6.72
N ASN A 739 -51.00 -6.29 -6.99
CA ASN A 739 -51.57 -5.05 -6.48
C ASN A 739 -51.60 -5.04 -4.95
N VAL A 740 -52.04 -6.13 -4.33
CA VAL A 740 -52.08 -6.28 -2.86
C VAL A 740 -50.67 -6.24 -2.26
N ARG A 741 -49.68 -6.85 -2.89
CA ARG A 741 -48.27 -6.76 -2.42
C ARG A 741 -47.71 -5.33 -2.52
N ASP A 742 -48.13 -4.55 -3.51
CA ASP A 742 -47.79 -3.12 -3.59
C ASP A 742 -48.43 -2.33 -2.43
N ILE A 743 -49.67 -2.65 -2.04
CA ILE A 743 -50.35 -2.07 -0.86
C ILE A 743 -49.62 -2.46 0.44
N VAL A 744 -49.30 -3.73 0.64
CA VAL A 744 -48.57 -4.22 1.82
C VAL A 744 -47.22 -3.52 1.98
N ARG A 745 -46.48 -3.30 0.89
CA ARG A 745 -45.22 -2.54 0.93
C ARG A 745 -45.46 -1.12 1.47
N SER A 746 -46.46 -0.41 0.93
CA SER A 746 -46.75 0.95 1.36
C SER A 746 -47.17 1.01 2.84
N LEU A 747 -47.96 0.04 3.31
CA LEU A 747 -48.30 -0.08 4.73
C LEU A 747 -47.06 -0.30 5.61
N GLN A 748 -46.12 -1.13 5.17
CA GLN A 748 -44.85 -1.33 5.88
C GLN A 748 -43.95 -0.07 5.87
N GLU A 749 -43.96 0.71 4.79
CA GLU A 749 -43.30 2.01 4.74
C GLU A 749 -43.95 3.01 5.69
N LEU A 750 -45.28 3.03 5.79
CA LEU A 750 -46.01 3.85 6.76
C LEU A 750 -45.70 3.46 8.20
N ARG A 751 -45.64 2.17 8.53
CA ARG A 751 -45.21 1.69 9.86
C ARG A 751 -43.84 2.26 10.24
N LYS A 752 -42.91 2.27 9.27
CA LYS A 752 -41.57 2.82 9.48
C LYS A 752 -41.59 4.34 9.66
N LYS A 753 -42.40 5.07 8.87
CA LYS A 753 -42.57 6.53 9.01
C LYS A 753 -43.19 6.91 10.35
N ALA A 754 -44.13 6.09 10.85
CA ALA A 754 -44.78 6.25 12.15
C ALA A 754 -43.85 5.92 13.34
N GLY A 755 -42.65 5.40 13.08
CA GLY A 755 -41.70 5.01 14.12
C GLY A 755 -42.11 3.74 14.89
N TYR A 756 -42.95 2.89 14.31
CA TYR A 756 -43.37 1.64 14.95
C TYR A 756 -42.25 0.61 14.99
N ASP A 757 -42.27 -0.20 16.04
CA ASP A 757 -41.44 -1.38 16.11
C ASP A 757 -41.96 -2.45 15.14
N ILE A 758 -41.03 -3.25 14.62
CA ILE A 758 -41.36 -4.28 13.62
C ILE A 758 -42.31 -5.35 14.18
N SER A 759 -42.34 -5.53 15.51
CA SER A 759 -43.20 -6.47 16.23
C SER A 759 -44.59 -5.92 16.58
N ASP A 760 -44.83 -4.63 16.36
CA ASP A 760 -46.10 -4.01 16.72
C ASP A 760 -47.27 -4.60 15.91
N ARG A 761 -48.37 -4.88 16.61
CA ARG A 761 -49.67 -5.20 16.00
C ARG A 761 -50.42 -3.90 15.79
N ILE A 762 -51.07 -3.75 14.65
CA ILE A 762 -51.63 -2.46 14.20
C ILE A 762 -53.05 -2.63 13.64
N TYR A 763 -53.79 -1.54 13.50
CA TYR A 763 -54.95 -1.47 12.63
C TYR A 763 -54.54 -0.85 11.30
N VAL A 764 -55.12 -1.35 10.22
CA VAL A 764 -54.82 -0.92 8.86
C VAL A 764 -56.06 -0.34 8.20
N TYR A 765 -55.90 0.80 7.52
CA TYR A 765 -56.90 1.37 6.63
C TYR A 765 -56.50 1.13 5.19
N VAL A 766 -57.44 0.64 4.37
CA VAL A 766 -57.28 0.57 2.91
C VAL A 766 -58.61 0.92 2.26
N LYS A 767 -58.62 2.01 1.50
CA LYS A 767 -59.75 2.40 0.65
C LYS A 767 -59.28 2.53 -0.78
N ALA A 768 -59.80 1.65 -1.63
CA ALA A 768 -59.43 1.55 -3.03
C ALA A 768 -60.66 1.65 -3.96
N SER A 769 -60.42 1.75 -5.27
CA SER A 769 -61.49 1.62 -6.27
C SER A 769 -62.18 0.23 -6.17
N PRO A 770 -63.45 0.06 -6.59
CA PRO A 770 -64.19 -1.20 -6.42
C PRO A 770 -63.46 -2.44 -6.95
N GLU A 771 -62.66 -2.29 -8.00
CA GLU A 771 -61.88 -3.38 -8.59
C GLU A 771 -60.72 -3.81 -7.68
N LEU A 772 -59.97 -2.84 -7.13
CA LEU A 772 -58.87 -3.11 -6.20
C LEU A 772 -59.37 -3.52 -4.81
N GLN A 773 -60.53 -3.00 -4.39
CA GLN A 773 -61.15 -3.38 -3.12
C GLN A 773 -61.49 -4.87 -3.10
N ARG A 774 -61.97 -5.44 -4.22
CA ARG A 774 -62.15 -6.90 -4.34
C ARG A 774 -60.86 -7.68 -4.12
N ALA A 775 -59.73 -7.19 -4.64
CA ALA A 775 -58.43 -7.80 -4.41
C ALA A 775 -58.01 -7.70 -2.93
N VAL A 776 -58.20 -6.54 -2.30
CA VAL A 776 -57.93 -6.33 -0.86
C VAL A 776 -58.75 -7.31 -0.01
N THR A 777 -60.06 -7.45 -0.27
CA THR A 777 -60.92 -8.39 0.44
C THR A 777 -60.48 -9.84 0.20
N LYS A 778 -60.16 -10.22 -1.05
CA LYS A 778 -59.72 -11.58 -1.40
C LYS A 778 -58.41 -11.97 -0.69
N PHE A 779 -57.50 -11.01 -0.49
CA PHE A 779 -56.18 -11.24 0.12
C PHE A 779 -56.05 -10.64 1.53
N ALA A 780 -57.16 -10.40 2.23
CA ALA A 780 -57.15 -9.76 3.55
C ALA A 780 -56.28 -10.49 4.58
N GLU A 781 -56.34 -11.83 4.63
CA GLU A 781 -55.49 -12.64 5.52
C GLU A 781 -54.00 -12.46 5.23
N PHE A 782 -53.62 -12.36 3.96
CA PHE A 782 -52.24 -12.13 3.55
C PHE A 782 -51.77 -10.74 3.98
N ILE A 783 -52.59 -9.70 3.77
CA ILE A 783 -52.29 -8.34 4.21
C ILE A 783 -52.09 -8.35 5.73
N ALA A 784 -53.04 -8.91 6.50
CA ALA A 784 -52.99 -8.93 7.95
C ALA A 784 -51.74 -9.67 8.48
N LYS A 785 -51.38 -10.80 7.86
CA LYS A 785 -50.18 -11.54 8.22
C LYS A 785 -48.90 -10.76 7.95
N GLU A 786 -48.78 -10.17 6.76
CA GLU A 786 -47.56 -9.46 6.35
C GLU A 786 -47.41 -8.10 7.05
N THR A 787 -48.49 -7.48 7.53
CA THR A 787 -48.47 -6.19 8.24
C THR A 787 -48.72 -6.30 9.74
N LEU A 788 -48.85 -7.52 10.29
CA LEU A 788 -49.29 -7.76 11.68
C LEU A 788 -50.58 -7.01 12.04
N ALA A 789 -51.49 -6.83 11.07
CA ALA A 789 -52.73 -6.12 11.31
C ALA A 789 -53.68 -6.98 12.16
N ILE A 790 -54.29 -6.33 13.15
CA ILE A 790 -55.40 -6.87 13.96
C ILE A 790 -56.69 -6.84 13.12
N GLU A 791 -56.87 -5.78 12.33
CA GLU A 791 -58.05 -5.54 11.51
C GLU A 791 -57.68 -4.67 10.30
N ILE A 792 -58.38 -4.88 9.18
CA ILE A 792 -58.29 -4.05 7.95
C ILE A 792 -59.64 -3.37 7.75
N GLN A 793 -59.64 -2.04 7.71
CA GLN A 793 -60.84 -1.21 7.67
C GLN A 793 -60.98 -0.52 6.30
N GLU A 794 -62.20 -0.50 5.76
CA GLU A 794 -62.56 0.14 4.47
C GLU A 794 -63.11 1.56 4.64
N GLY A 795 -63.29 2.02 5.90
CA GLY A 795 -63.78 3.35 6.24
C GLY A 795 -64.09 3.53 7.73
N GLY A 796 -64.48 4.75 8.12
CA GLY A 796 -64.82 5.14 9.49
C GLY A 796 -64.12 6.44 9.90
N ASN A 797 -64.70 7.20 10.83
CA ASN A 797 -64.07 8.40 11.39
C ASN A 797 -63.11 7.99 12.52
N PHE A 798 -61.90 7.60 12.15
CA PHE A 798 -60.82 7.28 13.07
C PHE A 798 -59.62 8.21 12.83
N GLU A 799 -58.92 8.60 13.89
CA GLU A 799 -57.61 9.25 13.75
C GLU A 799 -56.55 8.19 13.43
N TRP A 800 -55.81 8.40 12.34
CA TRP A 800 -54.71 7.54 11.90
C TRP A 800 -53.38 8.20 12.22
N ASP A 801 -52.45 7.45 12.81
CA ASP A 801 -51.12 7.97 13.18
C ASP A 801 -50.31 8.37 11.93
N GLN A 802 -50.47 7.63 10.83
CA GLN A 802 -49.97 7.98 9.51
C GLN A 802 -50.98 7.54 8.43
N GLU A 803 -51.19 8.40 7.45
CA GLU A 803 -52.05 8.16 6.29
C GLU A 803 -51.40 8.74 5.03
N GLU A 804 -51.51 8.04 3.90
CA GLU A 804 -50.95 8.47 2.62
C GLU A 804 -51.82 7.94 1.47
N THR A 805 -51.96 8.75 0.42
CA THR A 805 -52.54 8.29 -0.85
C THR A 805 -51.43 7.78 -1.75
N ILE A 806 -51.55 6.52 -2.18
CA ILE A 806 -50.57 5.84 -3.04
C ILE A 806 -51.18 5.51 -4.41
N GLU A 807 -50.32 5.36 -5.41
CA GLU A 807 -50.71 4.91 -6.74
C GLU A 807 -50.39 3.42 -6.94
N VAL A 808 -51.40 2.62 -7.27
CA VAL A 808 -51.28 1.19 -7.63
C VAL A 808 -51.93 0.99 -9.00
N GLU A 809 -51.12 0.62 -10.00
CA GLU A 809 -51.56 0.42 -11.40
C GLU A 809 -52.35 1.62 -11.97
N GLY A 810 -51.86 2.85 -11.74
CA GLY A 810 -52.51 4.07 -12.22
C GLY A 810 -53.76 4.49 -11.44
N LYS A 811 -54.11 3.79 -10.35
CA LYS A 811 -55.28 4.08 -9.51
C LYS A 811 -54.84 4.53 -8.12
N GLN A 812 -55.53 5.52 -7.57
CA GLN A 812 -55.29 6.03 -6.22
C GLN A 812 -55.89 5.07 -5.18
N VAL A 813 -55.12 4.78 -4.13
CA VAL A 813 -55.51 3.99 -2.96
C VAL A 813 -55.13 4.78 -1.72
N GLU A 814 -56.07 5.01 -0.82
CA GLU A 814 -55.80 5.61 0.49
C GLU A 814 -55.38 4.48 1.45
N VAL A 815 -54.24 4.64 2.12
CA VAL A 815 -53.73 3.67 3.11
C VAL A 815 -53.37 4.37 4.41
N GLY A 816 -53.65 3.72 5.55
CA GLY A 816 -53.35 4.26 6.87
C GLY A 816 -52.97 3.18 7.88
N VAL A 817 -52.22 3.57 8.91
CA VAL A 817 -51.83 2.70 10.02
C VAL A 817 -52.05 3.41 11.36
N ARG A 818 -52.54 2.67 12.36
CA ARG A 818 -52.58 3.10 13.76
C ARG A 818 -52.20 1.96 14.70
N LYS A 819 -51.61 2.26 15.84
CA LYS A 819 -51.22 1.23 16.82
C LYS A 819 -52.38 0.78 17.70
#